data_AF-A0A2E2EFI9-F1
#
_entry.id   AF-A0A2E2EFI9-F1
#
_cell.length_a   1.000
_cell.length_b   1.000
_cell.length_c   1.000
_cell.angle_alpha   90.00
_cell.angle_beta   90.00
_cell.angle_gamma   90.00
#
_symmetry.space_group_name_H-M   'P 1'
#
loop_
_entity.id
_entity.type
_entity.pdbx_description
1 polymer ?
#
loop_
_entity_poly.entity_id
_entity_poly.type
_entity_poly.pdbx_seq_one_letter_code
_entity_poly.pdbx_strand_id
1 'polypeptide(L)'
;MKLDFKSHSNKSREKGQVSIFFSTTILVMITLIAFIINIGIFVKAKINLQNATDAAAYAGASVQARQLTNIAYMNWEMRNVFKEWMFKYYVLGGLNLPSITGSNLGSYMNFTMQSYTRAQAVAEDKYNFPSVCIDFANTGGVGMCTRYLVPGLPRFESSNVLGMDETTNAFIDTIVSEKSKNCSQRSQINFFTANTWAYNVKTNDATLNNITDQAPEIAANFMGAFPKAFEIGLRIRSLEAQVNHPPQGSICRNPGNGVDCTVQASSLNSPSTERAQKAFMSGFRNIGANGEDRNFKNSFTLKEVSPRLSSKINVANSLSTLLIPPGQGRRKYYLDLKLMTLNYATFYTAFTSTQGGIKVNGSNTISAEGQCNATKVGLPVPGYPLGFVKNPDFLTYYAVEGKAKFIGLFNPFTSEVVLKAYAAAKPFGGRIGPMLFDLSDASKIRSRSKRKSSPFITALDTNSFRGTFGSLSPGQLYAPGMPVPINIDSGANKFWMTDENDYVGGWISGPQIFYGIPNMVYEYPSGALDSNQDYLADRNVQVIARSGSGTTPKAGLYNRDMFEKFKNKLLGIGGVVTSDAVDNAILMVRSPTVYEANNYLIPTPENLNLSLKTDSWGTITGNPTQSLVDNANNSYDIYQLDLYAPIYSPNDPHALFKSDSELHTVLDNYLQQQSPAIEKYKNSMNLVAADIYNNNRSGATGQNTGEAAAAALSDLTPTQYQAINNSPQAAADPAMLPSCKSIAGKFIHFYSGDASKVSLVDSNCVTPLKELLKARWADPTLIGEIYSIEYSLPTNMKEQLFTAYRPGPQHDADLNGTQVNVLSGSTNKKIRNFYSTKLIPLKSIAGSTPVTYGPGKMLIYSDGHPVTIDPEAKRQSFENKLDEQDLSIDLKRAEH
;
A
#
# COMPACT_ATOMS: atom_id res chain seq x y z
N MET A 1 32.33 -120.47 -4.06
CA MET A 1 33.38 -120.66 -5.09
C MET A 1 34.33 -119.47 -4.97
N LYS A 2 35.63 -119.74 -4.74
CA LYS A 2 36.70 -118.74 -4.55
C LYS A 2 36.72 -117.71 -5.68
N LEU A 3 37.01 -116.46 -5.35
CA LEU A 3 38.05 -115.66 -6.01
C LEU A 3 38.29 -114.36 -5.22
N ASP A 4 39.39 -114.37 -4.46
CA ASP A 4 40.12 -113.19 -4.01
C ASP A 4 40.59 -112.36 -5.22
N PHE A 5 40.47 -111.04 -5.18
CA PHE A 5 41.47 -110.14 -5.77
C PHE A 5 41.47 -108.75 -5.12
N LYS A 6 42.47 -108.56 -4.24
CA LYS A 6 43.20 -107.33 -3.86
C LYS A 6 42.48 -105.98 -3.92
N SER A 7 42.18 -105.48 -2.73
CA SER A 7 42.01 -104.06 -2.40
C SER A 7 43.25 -103.23 -2.80
N HIS A 8 43.12 -102.37 -3.81
CA HIS A 8 43.96 -101.17 -3.91
C HIS A 8 43.31 -100.03 -3.12
N SER A 9 44.00 -99.64 -2.05
CA SER A 9 43.71 -98.50 -1.20
C SER A 9 43.61 -97.21 -2.03
N ASN A 10 42.38 -96.74 -2.24
CA ASN A 10 42.08 -95.42 -2.78
C ASN A 10 42.03 -94.42 -1.61
N LYS A 11 43.20 -94.00 -1.11
CA LYS A 11 43.34 -92.95 -0.07
C LYS A 11 44.16 -91.76 -0.60
N SER A 12 43.66 -91.08 -1.65
CA SER A 12 44.21 -89.75 -2.02
C SER A 12 43.20 -88.76 -2.61
N ARG A 13 41.88 -89.04 -2.58
CA ARG A 13 40.86 -88.12 -3.13
C ARG A 13 40.22 -87.14 -2.13
N GLU A 14 40.51 -87.24 -0.84
CA GLU A 14 39.90 -86.35 0.18
C GLU A 14 40.75 -85.12 0.56
N LYS A 15 42.07 -85.11 0.27
CA LYS A 15 42.94 -83.97 0.63
C LYS A 15 42.75 -82.73 -0.26
N GLY A 16 42.22 -82.89 -1.47
CA GLY A 16 41.92 -81.78 -2.40
C GLY A 16 40.58 -81.08 -2.12
N GLN A 17 39.60 -81.78 -1.55
CA GLN A 17 38.27 -81.24 -1.29
C GLN A 17 38.27 -80.16 -0.20
N VAL A 18 39.08 -80.33 0.85
CA VAL A 18 39.24 -79.32 1.90
C VAL A 18 39.87 -78.04 1.35
N SER A 19 40.86 -78.15 0.44
CA SER A 19 41.48 -76.98 -0.19
C SER A 19 40.52 -76.25 -1.14
N ILE A 20 39.71 -76.99 -1.91
CA ILE A 20 38.70 -76.40 -2.81
C ILE A 20 37.60 -75.71 -1.99
N PHE A 21 37.16 -76.33 -0.89
CA PHE A 21 36.19 -75.75 0.03
C PHE A 21 36.72 -74.49 0.72
N PHE A 22 38.00 -74.49 1.13
CA PHE A 22 38.63 -73.33 1.75
C PHE A 22 38.83 -72.18 0.75
N SER A 23 39.28 -72.47 -0.48
CA SER A 23 39.41 -71.48 -1.55
C SER A 23 38.08 -70.87 -1.96
N THR A 24 37.01 -71.68 -2.07
CA THR A 24 35.66 -71.17 -2.38
C THR A 24 35.08 -70.36 -1.22
N THR A 25 35.28 -70.78 0.02
CA THR A 25 34.80 -70.04 1.21
C THR A 25 35.51 -68.69 1.35
N ILE A 26 36.84 -68.63 1.15
CA ILE A 26 37.59 -67.37 1.14
C ILE A 26 37.10 -66.44 0.03
N LEU A 27 36.86 -66.98 -1.18
CA LEU A 27 36.39 -66.18 -2.31
C LEU A 27 34.99 -65.62 -2.05
N VAL A 28 34.09 -66.41 -1.45
CA VAL A 28 32.76 -65.95 -1.01
C VAL A 28 32.87 -64.91 0.11
N MET A 29 33.79 -65.08 1.06
CA MET A 29 33.99 -64.10 2.13
C MET A 29 34.52 -62.76 1.59
N ILE A 30 35.46 -62.79 0.65
CA ILE A 30 36.00 -61.59 0.00
C ILE A 30 34.91 -60.86 -0.81
N THR A 31 34.08 -61.59 -1.56
CA THR A 31 32.98 -60.95 -2.32
C THR A 31 31.90 -60.36 -1.42
N LEU A 32 31.57 -61.01 -0.30
CA LEU A 32 30.66 -60.46 0.71
C LEU A 32 31.20 -59.19 1.35
N ILE A 33 32.50 -59.16 1.70
CA ILE A 33 33.15 -57.97 2.25
C ILE A 33 33.14 -56.82 1.23
N ALA A 34 33.51 -57.10 -0.03
CA ALA A 34 33.47 -56.10 -1.10
C ALA A 34 32.05 -55.55 -1.34
N PHE A 35 31.02 -56.40 -1.25
CA PHE A 35 29.62 -56.00 -1.35
C PHE A 35 29.18 -55.11 -0.18
N ILE A 36 29.53 -55.46 1.06
CA ILE A 36 29.23 -54.64 2.25
C ILE A 36 29.90 -53.26 2.13
N ILE A 37 31.16 -53.20 1.69
CA ILE A 37 31.88 -51.95 1.48
C ILE A 37 31.20 -51.10 0.39
N ASN A 38 30.82 -51.70 -0.75
CA ASN A 38 30.09 -51.01 -1.82
C ASN A 38 28.76 -50.43 -1.33
N ILE A 39 27.97 -51.19 -0.56
CA ILE A 39 26.71 -50.70 0.02
C ILE A 39 26.99 -49.54 0.98
N GLY A 40 28.01 -49.67 1.84
CA GLY A 40 28.39 -48.62 2.79
C GLY A 40 28.74 -47.30 2.08
N ILE A 41 29.55 -47.36 1.02
CA ILE A 41 29.91 -46.18 0.22
C ILE A 41 28.69 -45.62 -0.53
N PHE A 42 27.82 -46.48 -1.07
CA PHE A 42 26.59 -46.06 -1.74
C PHE A 42 25.63 -45.33 -0.79
N VAL A 43 25.40 -45.87 0.41
CA VAL A 43 24.55 -45.24 1.43
C VAL A 43 25.14 -43.90 1.86
N LYS A 44 26.46 -43.83 2.08
CA LYS A 44 27.16 -42.57 2.38
C LYS A 44 26.97 -41.54 1.26
N ALA A 45 27.15 -41.93 -0.01
CA ALA A 45 26.96 -41.05 -1.16
C ALA A 45 25.51 -40.53 -1.24
N LYS A 46 24.51 -41.37 -0.95
CA LYS A 46 23.10 -40.98 -0.91
C LYS A 46 22.80 -39.99 0.22
N ILE A 47 23.32 -40.23 1.44
CA ILE A 47 23.17 -39.30 2.58
C ILE A 47 23.82 -37.94 2.25
N ASN A 48 25.02 -37.95 1.68
CA ASN A 48 25.70 -36.72 1.27
C ASN A 48 24.92 -35.95 0.20
N LEU A 49 24.34 -36.64 -0.79
CA LEU A 49 23.48 -36.01 -1.80
C LEU A 49 22.21 -35.42 -1.17
N GLN A 50 21.58 -36.12 -0.22
CA GLN A 50 20.41 -35.60 0.47
C GLN A 50 20.75 -34.35 1.28
N ASN A 51 21.81 -34.39 2.10
CA ASN A 51 22.28 -33.23 2.87
C ASN A 51 22.61 -32.04 1.97
N ALA A 52 23.25 -32.28 0.81
CA ALA A 52 23.51 -31.26 -0.18
C ALA A 52 22.23 -30.66 -0.77
N THR A 53 21.24 -31.50 -1.07
CA THR A 53 19.95 -31.06 -1.64
C THR A 53 19.11 -30.30 -0.62
N ASP A 54 19.11 -30.72 0.65
CA ASP A 54 18.45 -30.00 1.75
C ASP A 54 19.10 -28.63 1.99
N ALA A 55 20.43 -28.56 1.99
CA ALA A 55 21.17 -27.30 2.10
C ALA A 55 20.92 -26.37 0.90
N ALA A 56 20.72 -26.92 -0.30
CA ALA A 56 20.36 -26.16 -1.49
C ALA A 56 18.94 -25.58 -1.39
N ALA A 57 17.95 -26.40 -0.99
CA ALA A 57 16.58 -25.95 -0.76
C ALA A 57 16.52 -24.86 0.30
N TYR A 58 17.23 -25.03 1.42
CA TYR A 58 17.28 -24.05 2.49
C TYR A 58 17.91 -22.71 2.03
N ALA A 59 19.01 -22.77 1.27
CA ALA A 59 19.69 -21.57 0.77
C ALA A 59 18.87 -20.81 -0.29
N GLY A 60 18.17 -21.49 -1.20
CA GLY A 60 17.29 -20.79 -2.14
C GLY A 60 16.07 -20.17 -1.46
N ALA A 61 15.50 -20.86 -0.45
CA ALA A 61 14.42 -20.31 0.36
C ALA A 61 14.89 -19.11 1.20
N SER A 62 16.13 -19.06 1.67
CA SER A 62 16.65 -17.88 2.39
C SER A 62 16.79 -16.65 1.49
N VAL A 63 17.15 -16.82 0.22
CA VAL A 63 17.16 -15.71 -0.76
C VAL A 63 15.75 -15.18 -0.99
N GLN A 64 14.76 -16.06 -1.19
CA GLN A 64 13.35 -15.65 -1.31
C GLN A 64 12.87 -14.90 -0.06
N ALA A 65 13.27 -15.35 1.13
CA ALA A 65 12.95 -14.67 2.39
C ALA A 65 13.50 -13.25 2.47
N ARG A 66 14.74 -13.05 2.00
CA ARG A 66 15.36 -11.72 1.92
C ARG A 66 14.60 -10.82 0.94
N GLN A 67 14.24 -11.33 -0.23
CA GLN A 67 13.45 -10.58 -1.21
C GLN A 67 12.06 -10.21 -0.65
N LEU A 68 11.38 -11.13 0.04
CA LEU A 68 10.11 -10.85 0.74
C LEU A 68 10.26 -9.80 1.84
N THR A 69 11.39 -9.78 2.54
CA THR A 69 11.70 -8.79 3.57
C THR A 69 11.81 -7.38 2.96
N ASN A 70 12.51 -7.23 1.83
CA ASN A 70 12.59 -5.95 1.12
C ASN A 70 11.20 -5.48 0.64
N ILE A 71 10.38 -6.38 0.09
CA ILE A 71 9.00 -6.07 -0.29
C ILE A 71 8.19 -5.58 0.92
N ALA A 72 8.33 -6.25 2.07
CA ALA A 72 7.63 -5.89 3.29
C ALA A 72 8.07 -4.51 3.83
N TYR A 73 9.36 -4.18 3.79
CA TYR A 73 9.86 -2.86 4.15
C TYR A 73 9.33 -1.77 3.22
N MET A 74 9.29 -2.02 1.91
CA MET A 74 8.70 -1.08 0.94
C MET A 74 7.19 -0.91 1.18
N ASN A 75 6.47 -1.96 1.56
CA ASN A 75 5.04 -1.85 1.86
C ASN A 75 4.77 -1.12 3.19
N TRP A 76 5.66 -1.23 4.18
CA TRP A 76 5.63 -0.38 5.37
C TRP A 76 5.90 1.08 5.02
N GLU A 77 6.81 1.35 4.08
CA GLU A 77 7.04 2.71 3.58
C GLU A 77 5.80 3.28 2.86
N MET A 78 5.03 2.48 2.09
CA MET A 78 3.73 2.93 1.56
C MET A 78 2.77 3.37 2.68
N ARG A 79 2.75 2.64 3.80
CA ARG A 79 1.99 3.03 4.98
C ARG A 79 2.50 4.36 5.55
N ASN A 80 3.81 4.58 5.63
CA ASN A 80 4.37 5.86 6.09
C ASN A 80 3.95 7.05 5.23
N VAL A 81 3.92 6.89 3.89
CA VAL A 81 3.40 7.91 2.98
C VAL A 81 1.94 8.26 3.30
N PHE A 82 1.13 7.25 3.60
CA PHE A 82 -0.26 7.47 4.01
C PHE A 82 -0.35 8.19 5.38
N LYS A 83 0.51 7.86 6.35
CA LYS A 83 0.59 8.58 7.65
C LYS A 83 0.92 10.05 7.44
N GLU A 84 1.93 10.33 6.62
CA GLU A 84 2.34 11.71 6.29
C GLU A 84 1.18 12.49 5.65
N TRP A 85 0.48 11.89 4.70
CA TRP A 85 -0.67 12.54 4.05
C TRP A 85 -1.81 12.83 5.03
N MET A 86 -2.14 11.88 5.91
CA MET A 86 -3.17 12.08 6.93
C MET A 86 -2.76 13.12 7.97
N PHE A 87 -1.48 13.26 8.28
CA PHE A 87 -0.99 14.29 9.19
C PHE A 87 -1.16 15.69 8.60
N LYS A 88 -0.74 15.85 7.33
CA LYS A 88 -0.99 17.07 6.57
C LYS A 88 -2.49 17.40 6.54
N TYR A 89 -3.33 16.42 6.21
CA TYR A 89 -4.77 16.61 6.08
C TYR A 89 -5.49 16.93 7.41
N TYR A 90 -5.33 16.08 8.43
CA TYR A 90 -6.09 16.18 9.69
C TYR A 90 -5.49 17.18 10.68
N VAL A 91 -4.16 17.31 10.75
CA VAL A 91 -3.47 18.17 11.73
C VAL A 91 -3.15 19.52 11.10
N LEU A 92 -2.30 19.56 10.06
CA LEU A 92 -1.85 20.83 9.47
C LEU A 92 -3.00 21.60 8.82
N GLY A 93 -3.88 20.91 8.08
CA GLY A 93 -5.06 21.50 7.47
C GLY A 93 -6.10 22.03 8.48
N GLY A 94 -6.06 21.54 9.72
CA GLY A 94 -7.01 21.86 10.78
C GLY A 94 -6.47 22.78 11.87
N LEU A 95 -5.25 23.33 11.75
CA LEU A 95 -4.63 24.15 12.82
C LEU A 95 -5.44 25.39 13.23
N ASN A 96 -6.38 25.84 12.39
CA ASN A 96 -7.26 26.97 12.74
C ASN A 96 -8.49 26.55 13.58
N LEU A 97 -8.72 25.25 13.78
CA LEU A 97 -9.86 24.75 14.53
C LEU A 97 -9.59 24.78 16.03
N PRO A 98 -10.51 25.34 16.85
CA PRO A 98 -10.35 25.39 18.31
C PRO A 98 -10.21 24.03 18.98
N SER A 99 -10.80 22.99 18.40
CA SER A 99 -10.72 21.61 18.89
C SER A 99 -9.35 20.97 18.70
N ILE A 100 -8.51 21.52 17.81
CA ILE A 100 -7.15 21.06 17.54
C ILE A 100 -6.14 21.87 18.37
N THR A 101 -6.30 23.20 18.43
CA THR A 101 -5.40 24.10 19.18
C THR A 101 -5.69 24.18 20.67
N GLY A 102 -6.93 23.96 21.10
CA GLY A 102 -7.36 24.03 22.49
C GLY A 102 -7.48 22.67 23.20
N SER A 103 -7.81 22.71 24.49
CA SER A 103 -8.07 21.54 25.31
C SER A 103 -9.45 20.96 24.99
N ASN A 104 -9.52 19.87 24.22
CA ASN A 104 -10.79 19.25 23.87
C ASN A 104 -11.39 18.45 25.05
N LEU A 105 -12.55 18.88 25.55
CA LEU A 105 -13.26 18.28 26.70
C LEU A 105 -14.05 17.01 26.34
N GLY A 106 -14.21 16.67 25.05
CA GLY A 106 -14.98 15.49 24.61
C GLY A 106 -14.19 14.19 24.51
N SER A 107 -14.87 13.04 24.39
CA SER A 107 -14.26 11.72 24.17
C SER A 107 -13.81 11.48 22.71
N TYR A 108 -14.35 12.25 21.77
CA TYR A 108 -14.09 12.14 20.34
C TYR A 108 -13.64 13.47 19.75
N MET A 109 -12.94 13.41 18.62
CA MET A 109 -12.51 14.61 17.90
C MET A 109 -13.67 15.23 17.14
N ASN A 110 -13.71 16.56 17.19
CA ASN A 110 -14.63 17.38 16.42
C ASN A 110 -13.85 18.25 15.44
N PHE A 111 -14.11 18.10 14.15
CA PHE A 111 -13.47 18.86 13.06
C PHE A 111 -14.41 19.93 12.47
N THR A 112 -15.46 20.33 13.18
CA THR A 112 -16.39 21.38 12.74
C THR A 112 -15.85 22.79 12.99
N MET A 113 -16.15 23.72 12.10
CA MET A 113 -15.88 25.16 12.29
C MET A 113 -16.82 25.77 13.35
N GLN A 114 -16.44 26.91 13.94
CA GLN A 114 -17.30 27.61 14.90
C GLN A 114 -18.57 28.15 14.22
N SER A 115 -19.70 28.02 14.91
CA SER A 115 -20.99 28.54 14.46
C SER A 115 -21.04 30.07 14.50
N TYR A 116 -21.87 30.65 13.63
CA TYR A 116 -22.21 32.08 13.65
C TYR A 116 -23.73 32.26 13.79
N THR A 117 -24.16 33.05 14.76
CA THR A 117 -25.59 33.28 15.03
C THR A 117 -26.10 34.55 14.36
N ARG A 118 -27.11 34.43 13.49
CA ARG A 118 -27.83 35.56 12.86
C ARG A 118 -29.27 35.57 13.33
N ALA A 119 -29.70 36.58 14.10
CA ALA A 119 -31.09 37.05 14.12
C ALA A 119 -32.25 36.04 14.36
N GLN A 120 -31.98 34.79 14.76
CA GLN A 120 -32.84 33.58 14.99
C GLN A 120 -32.41 32.32 14.19
N ALA A 121 -31.53 32.42 13.20
CA ALA A 121 -30.92 31.30 12.48
C ALA A 121 -29.43 31.15 12.81
N VAL A 122 -29.00 29.93 13.16
CA VAL A 122 -27.60 29.62 13.46
C VAL A 122 -26.95 29.01 12.23
N ALA A 123 -25.92 29.66 11.69
CA ALA A 123 -25.02 29.07 10.71
C ALA A 123 -24.06 28.14 11.45
N GLU A 124 -24.28 26.84 11.36
CA GLU A 124 -23.52 25.83 12.06
C GLU A 124 -22.91 24.84 11.06
N ASP A 125 -21.63 24.53 11.22
CA ASP A 125 -21.01 23.41 10.50
C ASP A 125 -21.50 22.11 11.11
N LYS A 126 -22.48 21.49 10.45
CA LYS A 126 -23.09 20.25 10.94
C LYS A 126 -22.41 18.99 10.42
N TYR A 127 -21.30 19.09 9.70
CA TYR A 127 -20.63 17.92 9.15
C TYR A 127 -19.25 17.75 9.76
N ASN A 128 -19.13 16.80 10.68
CA ASN A 128 -17.89 16.50 11.38
C ASN A 128 -16.93 15.67 10.50
N PHE A 129 -16.34 16.29 9.49
CA PHE A 129 -15.17 15.76 8.79
C PHE A 129 -14.08 16.82 8.62
N PRO A 130 -12.80 16.41 8.63
CA PRO A 130 -11.65 17.31 8.49
C PRO A 130 -11.64 18.00 7.13
N SER A 131 -11.14 19.23 7.10
CA SER A 131 -11.02 20.03 5.88
C SER A 131 -9.76 20.90 5.95
N VAL A 132 -9.02 21.00 4.86
CA VAL A 132 -7.85 21.88 4.75
C VAL A 132 -8.33 23.33 4.65
N CYS A 133 -8.01 24.13 5.67
CA CYS A 133 -8.23 25.57 5.68
C CYS A 133 -7.05 26.29 6.31
N ILE A 134 -6.29 27.00 5.48
CA ILE A 134 -5.16 27.81 5.94
C ILE A 134 -5.61 29.26 5.99
N ASP A 135 -5.20 29.99 7.04
CA ASP A 135 -5.38 31.44 7.20
C ASP A 135 -4.00 32.08 7.45
N PHE A 136 -3.65 33.13 6.70
CA PHE A 136 -2.33 33.80 6.77
C PHE A 136 -2.52 35.26 7.19
N ALA A 137 -3.28 35.50 8.25
CA ALA A 137 -3.47 36.84 8.79
C ALA A 137 -4.07 36.77 10.19
N ASN A 138 -3.25 37.08 11.20
CA ASN A 138 -3.74 37.45 12.53
C ASN A 138 -3.91 38.98 12.62
N THR A 139 -4.40 39.61 11.55
CA THR A 139 -4.69 41.05 11.47
C THR A 139 -6.20 41.25 11.52
N GLY A 140 -6.77 41.19 12.74
CA GLY A 140 -8.13 41.65 13.00
C GLY A 140 -9.14 40.59 13.45
N GLY A 141 -8.86 39.85 14.53
CA GLY A 141 -9.85 39.25 15.44
C GLY A 141 -10.85 38.19 14.92
N VAL A 142 -11.01 37.99 13.61
CA VAL A 142 -11.94 37.01 13.02
C VAL A 142 -11.27 36.33 11.82
N GLY A 143 -10.54 35.24 12.05
CA GLY A 143 -9.95 34.44 10.98
C GLY A 143 -11.01 33.71 10.15
N MET A 144 -10.90 33.73 8.82
CA MET A 144 -11.87 33.12 7.90
C MET A 144 -11.97 31.61 8.09
N CYS A 145 -10.86 30.95 8.49
CA CYS A 145 -10.84 29.50 8.74
C CYS A 145 -11.38 29.08 10.11
N THR A 146 -11.70 30.03 10.99
CA THR A 146 -12.22 29.72 12.34
C THR A 146 -13.75 29.61 12.37
N ARG A 147 -14.44 30.39 11.53
CA ARG A 147 -15.90 30.52 11.52
C ARG A 147 -16.51 30.00 10.23
N TYR A 148 -17.63 29.32 10.37
CA TYR A 148 -18.36 28.74 9.24
C TYR A 148 -19.01 29.80 8.31
N LEU A 149 -19.33 30.97 8.85
CA LEU A 149 -19.85 32.11 8.10
C LEU A 149 -19.15 33.39 8.53
N VAL A 150 -18.66 34.16 7.56
CA VAL A 150 -18.15 35.52 7.76
C VAL A 150 -19.23 36.50 7.24
N PRO A 151 -19.77 37.38 8.10
CA PRO A 151 -20.89 38.24 7.73
C PRO A 151 -20.50 39.23 6.62
N GLY A 152 -21.49 39.59 5.79
CA GLY A 152 -21.35 40.56 4.69
C GLY A 152 -21.29 42.01 5.16
N LEU A 153 -21.24 42.93 4.20
CA LEU A 153 -21.31 44.37 4.47
C LEU A 153 -22.78 44.82 4.43
N PRO A 154 -23.24 45.60 5.43
CA PRO A 154 -24.61 46.13 5.43
C PRO A 154 -24.78 47.16 4.31
N ARG A 155 -25.92 47.16 3.64
CA ARG A 155 -26.37 48.28 2.79
C ARG A 155 -27.24 49.22 3.61
N PHE A 156 -26.99 50.52 3.52
CA PHE A 156 -27.90 51.51 4.08
C PHE A 156 -29.04 51.75 3.09
N GLU A 157 -30.29 51.80 3.57
CA GLU A 157 -31.42 52.18 2.72
C GLU A 157 -31.28 53.64 2.28
N SER A 158 -31.63 53.91 1.01
CA SER A 158 -31.52 55.22 0.37
C SER A 158 -32.26 56.28 1.19
N SER A 159 -31.53 57.28 1.68
CA SER A 159 -32.12 58.50 2.21
C SER A 159 -32.18 59.48 1.05
N ASN A 160 -33.39 59.90 0.64
CA ASN A 160 -33.72 60.76 -0.51
C ASN A 160 -32.81 62.02 -0.67
N VAL A 161 -31.55 61.86 -1.06
CA VAL A 161 -30.59 62.92 -1.34
C VAL A 161 -30.07 62.66 -2.76
N LEU A 162 -30.66 63.39 -3.71
CA LEU A 162 -30.33 63.36 -5.15
C LEU A 162 -28.81 63.41 -5.38
N GLY A 163 -28.25 62.34 -5.95
CA GLY A 163 -26.86 62.24 -6.41
C GLY A 163 -25.86 61.56 -5.44
N MET A 164 -26.18 61.44 -4.14
CA MET A 164 -25.30 60.73 -3.18
C MET A 164 -25.57 59.23 -3.12
N ASP A 165 -26.81 58.81 -3.39
CA ASP A 165 -27.21 57.39 -3.32
C ASP A 165 -26.56 56.54 -4.43
N GLU A 166 -26.38 57.09 -5.63
CA GLU A 166 -25.80 56.34 -6.77
C GLU A 166 -24.29 56.12 -6.61
N THR A 167 -23.56 57.15 -6.18
CA THR A 167 -22.11 57.08 -5.93
C THR A 167 -21.78 56.20 -4.72
N THR A 168 -22.58 56.26 -3.65
CA THR A 168 -22.41 55.42 -2.46
C THR A 168 -22.72 53.95 -2.76
N ASN A 169 -23.76 53.66 -3.54
CA ASN A 169 -24.09 52.29 -3.92
C ASN A 169 -23.04 51.68 -4.86
N ALA A 170 -22.52 52.43 -5.84
CA ALA A 170 -21.43 51.98 -6.70
C ALA A 170 -20.13 51.71 -5.91
N PHE A 171 -19.85 52.53 -4.89
CA PHE A 171 -18.72 52.30 -3.98
C PHE A 171 -18.91 51.02 -3.14
N ILE A 172 -20.11 50.82 -2.55
CA ILE A 172 -20.43 49.59 -1.80
C ILE A 172 -20.35 48.35 -2.71
N ASP A 173 -20.83 48.44 -3.95
CA ASP A 173 -20.75 47.36 -4.95
C ASP A 173 -19.29 46.97 -5.24
N THR A 174 -18.40 47.97 -5.33
CA THR A 174 -16.96 47.76 -5.52
C THR A 174 -16.33 47.05 -4.31
N ILE A 175 -16.68 47.44 -3.08
CA ILE A 175 -16.17 46.77 -1.88
C ILE A 175 -16.73 45.34 -1.76
N VAL A 176 -18.01 45.13 -2.05
CA VAL A 176 -18.65 43.80 -2.05
C VAL A 176 -17.99 42.88 -3.08
N SER A 177 -17.66 43.40 -4.26
CA SER A 177 -16.92 42.68 -5.29
C SER A 177 -15.50 42.31 -4.82
N GLU A 178 -14.75 43.24 -4.24
CA GLU A 178 -13.39 42.96 -3.74
C GLU A 178 -13.41 41.96 -2.57
N LYS A 179 -14.41 42.05 -1.68
CA LYS A 179 -14.62 41.06 -0.61
C LYS A 179 -14.95 39.68 -1.18
N SER A 180 -15.83 39.60 -2.17
CA SER A 180 -16.18 38.33 -2.83
C SER A 180 -14.96 37.70 -3.51
N LYS A 181 -14.12 38.52 -4.14
CA LYS A 181 -12.84 38.13 -4.74
C LYS A 181 -11.83 37.63 -3.70
N ASN A 182 -11.75 38.26 -2.53
CA ASN A 182 -10.88 37.79 -1.44
C ASN A 182 -11.30 36.38 -0.97
N CYS A 183 -12.61 36.12 -0.87
CA CYS A 183 -13.14 34.80 -0.50
C CYS A 183 -12.81 33.73 -1.55
N SER A 184 -12.89 34.05 -2.84
CA SER A 184 -12.45 33.12 -3.89
C SER A 184 -10.93 32.90 -3.92
N GLN A 185 -10.12 33.92 -3.65
CA GLN A 185 -8.66 33.78 -3.54
C GLN A 185 -8.28 32.84 -2.38
N ARG A 186 -8.97 32.92 -1.24
CA ARG A 186 -8.75 31.97 -0.12
C ARG A 186 -9.11 30.54 -0.50
N SER A 187 -10.15 30.36 -1.30
CA SER A 187 -10.54 29.05 -1.84
C SER A 187 -9.45 28.46 -2.73
N GLN A 188 -8.80 29.29 -3.55
CA GLN A 188 -7.67 28.87 -4.39
C GLN A 188 -6.48 28.41 -3.55
N ILE A 189 -6.12 29.16 -2.50
CA ILE A 189 -5.04 28.79 -1.56
C ILE A 189 -5.30 27.40 -0.94
N ASN A 190 -6.51 27.19 -0.40
CA ASN A 190 -6.87 25.93 0.25
C ASN A 190 -6.86 24.76 -0.76
N PHE A 191 -7.35 24.99 -1.98
CA PHE A 191 -7.28 24.02 -3.06
C PHE A 191 -5.83 23.66 -3.42
N PHE A 192 -4.97 24.66 -3.65
CA PHE A 192 -3.58 24.41 -4.03
C PHE A 192 -2.81 23.68 -2.95
N THR A 193 -2.99 24.03 -1.67
CA THR A 193 -2.39 23.27 -0.58
C THR A 193 -2.84 21.80 -0.57
N ALA A 194 -4.16 21.56 -0.62
CA ALA A 194 -4.68 20.20 -0.62
C ALA A 194 -4.19 19.39 -1.84
N ASN A 195 -4.11 20.03 -3.01
CA ASN A 195 -3.64 19.43 -4.24
C ASN A 195 -2.12 19.15 -4.20
N THR A 196 -1.30 20.07 -3.69
CA THR A 196 0.14 19.86 -3.47
C THR A 196 0.39 18.67 -2.55
N TRP A 197 -0.32 18.56 -1.42
CA TRP A 197 -0.14 17.42 -0.52
C TRP A 197 -0.55 16.07 -1.12
N ALA A 198 -1.49 16.05 -2.06
CA ALA A 198 -1.91 14.84 -2.76
C ALA A 198 -1.00 14.49 -3.97
N TYR A 199 -0.59 15.47 -4.77
CA TYR A 199 -0.06 15.26 -6.13
C TYR A 199 1.27 15.94 -6.46
N ASN A 200 1.90 16.64 -5.52
CA ASN A 200 3.21 17.26 -5.79
C ASN A 200 4.25 16.25 -6.29
N VAL A 201 5.06 16.65 -7.27
CA VAL A 201 6.17 15.85 -7.79
C VAL A 201 7.45 16.65 -7.66
N LYS A 202 8.43 16.09 -6.95
CA LYS A 202 9.77 16.69 -6.87
C LYS A 202 10.55 16.36 -8.15
N THR A 203 10.82 17.39 -8.94
CA THR A 203 11.67 17.38 -10.14
C THR A 203 12.81 18.39 -9.98
N ASN A 204 13.95 18.14 -10.63
CA ASN A 204 15.07 19.07 -10.69
C ASN A 204 15.01 19.96 -11.95
N ASP A 205 14.02 19.75 -12.82
CA ASP A 205 13.83 20.55 -14.04
C ASP A 205 13.09 21.86 -13.73
N ALA A 206 13.86 22.95 -13.74
CA ALA A 206 13.36 24.31 -13.47
C ALA A 206 12.44 24.87 -14.58
N THR A 207 12.32 24.20 -15.73
CA THR A 207 11.44 24.64 -16.83
C THR A 207 9.98 24.22 -16.66
N LEU A 208 9.73 23.25 -15.78
CA LEU A 208 8.39 22.73 -15.53
C LEU A 208 7.68 23.55 -14.45
N ASN A 209 6.53 24.11 -14.79
CA ASN A 209 5.66 24.82 -13.85
C ASN A 209 4.97 23.81 -12.93
N ASN A 210 5.46 23.69 -11.70
CA ASN A 210 4.92 22.78 -10.70
C ASN A 210 3.81 23.47 -9.92
N ILE A 211 2.86 22.69 -9.40
CA ILE A 211 1.77 23.23 -8.60
C ILE A 211 2.24 23.93 -7.32
N THR A 212 3.45 23.61 -6.86
CA THR A 212 4.14 24.29 -5.75
C THR A 212 4.36 25.77 -6.01
N ASP A 213 4.52 26.18 -7.27
CA ASP A 213 4.83 27.57 -7.64
C ASP A 213 3.64 28.51 -7.36
N GLN A 214 2.44 27.95 -7.23
CA GLN A 214 1.20 28.65 -6.94
C GLN A 214 0.64 28.34 -5.54
N ALA A 215 1.27 27.42 -4.81
CA ALA A 215 0.84 26.98 -3.49
C ALA A 215 1.66 27.66 -2.39
N PRO A 216 1.09 27.86 -1.19
CA PRO A 216 1.88 28.26 -0.03
C PRO A 216 2.91 27.17 0.33
N GLU A 217 4.09 27.59 0.80
CA GLU A 217 5.19 26.73 1.25
C GLU A 217 4.89 26.06 2.61
N ILE A 218 3.81 25.29 2.72
CA ILE A 218 3.52 24.46 3.90
C ILE A 218 3.72 23.00 3.53
N ALA A 219 4.84 22.42 3.98
CA ALA A 219 5.25 21.06 3.65
C ALA A 219 5.27 20.76 2.14
N ALA A 220 5.51 21.79 1.32
CA ALA A 220 5.58 21.71 -0.14
C ALA A 220 6.89 21.06 -0.63
N ASN A 221 7.91 20.98 0.24
CA ASN A 221 9.21 20.37 -0.05
C ASN A 221 9.14 18.83 -0.22
N PHE A 222 8.04 18.23 0.22
CA PHE A 222 7.81 16.78 0.14
C PHE A 222 6.99 16.41 -1.10
N MET A 223 7.24 15.21 -1.60
CA MET A 223 6.43 14.63 -2.66
C MET A 223 4.99 14.41 -2.18
N GLY A 224 4.03 14.60 -3.08
CA GLY A 224 2.63 14.30 -2.84
C GLY A 224 2.39 12.81 -2.58
N ALA A 225 1.32 12.53 -1.84
CA ALA A 225 0.99 11.17 -1.41
C ALA A 225 0.82 10.19 -2.60
N PHE A 226 0.11 10.60 -3.65
CA PHE A 226 -0.20 9.73 -4.79
C PHE A 226 1.05 9.42 -5.63
N PRO A 227 1.83 10.41 -6.12
CA PRO A 227 3.06 10.14 -6.87
C PRO A 227 4.03 9.23 -6.12
N LYS A 228 4.19 9.47 -4.82
CA LYS A 228 5.11 8.70 -3.97
C LYS A 228 4.65 7.26 -3.79
N ALA A 229 3.37 7.05 -3.48
CA ALA A 229 2.79 5.72 -3.34
C ALA A 229 2.80 4.94 -4.67
N PHE A 230 2.58 5.62 -5.79
CA PHE A 230 2.66 5.03 -7.13
C PHE A 230 4.09 4.57 -7.47
N GLU A 231 5.10 5.41 -7.20
CA GLU A 231 6.52 5.06 -7.41
C GLU A 231 6.92 3.83 -6.57
N ILE A 232 6.54 3.80 -5.28
CA ILE A 232 6.80 2.63 -4.42
C ILE A 232 6.05 1.39 -4.95
N GLY A 233 4.83 1.56 -5.45
CA GLY A 233 4.04 0.50 -6.08
C GLY A 233 4.75 -0.16 -7.26
N LEU A 234 5.35 0.64 -8.14
CA LEU A 234 6.18 0.16 -9.25
C LEU A 234 7.41 -0.60 -8.76
N ARG A 235 8.12 -0.08 -7.76
CA ARG A 235 9.29 -0.74 -7.14
C ARG A 235 8.92 -2.09 -6.53
N ILE A 236 7.78 -2.19 -5.84
CA ILE A 236 7.28 -3.46 -5.29
C ILE A 236 6.97 -4.46 -6.42
N ARG A 237 6.39 -4.03 -7.54
CA ARG A 237 6.18 -4.90 -8.71
C ARG A 237 7.49 -5.40 -9.31
N SER A 238 8.52 -4.56 -9.39
CA SER A 238 9.87 -4.97 -9.80
C SER A 238 10.43 -6.06 -8.89
N LEU A 239 10.35 -5.87 -7.56
CA LEU A 239 10.79 -6.88 -6.58
C LEU A 239 9.95 -8.17 -6.66
N GLU A 240 8.64 -8.07 -6.84
CA GLU A 240 7.75 -9.22 -7.02
C GLU A 240 8.11 -10.02 -8.28
N ALA A 241 8.48 -9.36 -9.37
CA ALA A 241 8.92 -10.01 -10.60
C ALA A 241 10.24 -10.78 -10.40
N GLN A 242 11.18 -10.24 -9.61
CA GLN A 242 12.42 -10.93 -9.25
C GLN A 242 12.16 -12.22 -8.47
N VAL A 243 11.24 -12.19 -7.48
CA VAL A 243 10.85 -13.40 -6.72
C VAL A 243 10.22 -14.45 -7.64
N ASN A 244 9.44 -14.02 -8.64
CA ASN A 244 8.78 -14.86 -9.62
C ASN A 244 9.63 -15.20 -10.84
N HIS A 245 10.94 -14.94 -10.81
CA HIS A 245 11.82 -15.33 -11.89
C HIS A 245 11.66 -16.84 -12.19
N PRO A 246 11.53 -17.24 -13.47
CA PRO A 246 11.24 -18.61 -13.84
C PRO A 246 12.18 -19.64 -13.18
N PRO A 247 11.67 -20.84 -12.84
CA PRO A 247 12.50 -21.92 -12.35
C PRO A 247 13.62 -22.28 -13.33
N GLN A 248 14.83 -22.46 -12.83
CA GLN A 248 16.01 -22.78 -13.61
C GLN A 248 16.09 -24.29 -13.89
N GLY A 249 16.59 -24.63 -15.09
CA GLY A 249 16.86 -25.99 -15.53
C GLY A 249 18.03 -26.64 -14.79
N SER A 250 18.74 -27.57 -15.44
CA SER A 250 19.89 -28.24 -14.83
C SER A 250 21.09 -27.28 -14.71
N ILE A 251 21.47 -26.95 -13.47
CA ILE A 251 22.57 -26.06 -13.10
C ILE A 251 23.79 -26.90 -12.71
N CYS A 252 24.97 -26.50 -13.20
CA CYS A 252 26.25 -27.12 -12.87
C CYS A 252 27.37 -26.09 -12.74
N ARG A 253 28.55 -26.54 -12.28
CA ARG A 253 29.72 -25.67 -12.15
C ARG A 253 30.37 -25.35 -13.50
N ASN A 254 30.54 -26.36 -14.35
CA ASN A 254 31.13 -26.25 -15.68
C ASN A 254 30.34 -27.15 -16.65
N PRO A 255 29.69 -26.60 -17.69
CA PRO A 255 29.08 -27.40 -18.74
C PRO A 255 30.14 -28.16 -19.53
N GLY A 256 29.94 -29.46 -19.77
CA GLY A 256 30.89 -30.35 -20.46
C GLY A 256 31.54 -31.40 -19.57
N ASN A 257 32.33 -32.32 -20.16
CA ASN A 257 33.00 -33.45 -19.49
C ASN A 257 32.05 -34.46 -18.80
N GLY A 258 30.99 -34.89 -19.49
CA GLY A 258 30.12 -35.98 -19.02
C GLY A 258 29.04 -35.59 -17.98
N VAL A 259 28.84 -34.28 -17.76
CA VAL A 259 27.80 -33.69 -16.90
C VAL A 259 26.69 -33.09 -17.77
N ASP A 260 25.46 -33.57 -17.59
CA ASP A 260 24.28 -33.12 -18.34
C ASP A 260 23.65 -31.90 -17.66
N CYS A 261 24.09 -30.70 -18.06
CA CYS A 261 23.60 -29.43 -17.54
C CYS A 261 23.46 -28.36 -18.61
N THR A 262 22.43 -27.53 -18.44
CA THR A 262 22.03 -26.48 -19.39
C THR A 262 22.53 -25.10 -19.00
N VAL A 263 22.82 -24.86 -17.72
CA VAL A 263 23.17 -23.54 -17.18
C VAL A 263 24.39 -23.63 -16.26
N GLN A 264 25.34 -22.71 -16.44
CA GLN A 264 26.50 -22.58 -15.58
C GLN A 264 26.17 -21.71 -14.36
N ALA A 265 26.54 -22.14 -13.14
CA ALA A 265 26.25 -21.38 -11.93
C ALA A 265 26.89 -19.98 -11.89
N SER A 266 28.02 -19.77 -12.57
CA SER A 266 28.68 -18.46 -12.65
C SER A 266 27.99 -17.47 -13.59
N SER A 267 27.15 -17.93 -14.52
CA SER A 267 26.37 -17.05 -15.40
C SER A 267 25.10 -16.52 -14.73
N LEU A 268 24.74 -17.04 -13.56
CA LEU A 268 23.60 -16.60 -12.74
C LEU A 268 24.04 -15.45 -11.81
N ASN A 269 24.32 -14.28 -12.38
CA ASN A 269 24.90 -13.14 -11.67
C ASN A 269 23.93 -11.96 -11.47
N SER A 270 22.64 -12.15 -11.72
CA SER A 270 21.61 -11.11 -11.53
C SER A 270 20.82 -11.30 -10.23
N PRO A 271 20.25 -10.23 -9.64
CA PRO A 271 19.39 -10.31 -8.46
C PRO A 271 18.21 -11.30 -8.62
N SER A 272 17.66 -11.40 -9.84
CA SER A 272 16.60 -12.35 -10.20
C SER A 272 17.04 -13.81 -10.19
N THR A 273 18.32 -14.09 -10.50
CA THR A 273 18.88 -15.45 -10.59
C THR A 273 19.67 -15.88 -9.36
N GLU A 274 19.90 -14.97 -8.40
CA GLU A 274 20.65 -15.23 -7.18
C GLU A 274 20.11 -16.42 -6.38
N ARG A 275 18.78 -16.61 -6.36
CA ARG A 275 18.12 -17.76 -5.70
C ARG A 275 18.70 -19.10 -6.16
N ALA A 276 18.75 -19.29 -7.48
CA ALA A 276 19.25 -20.51 -8.10
C ALA A 276 20.78 -20.65 -7.90
N GLN A 277 21.51 -19.54 -8.00
CA GLN A 277 22.96 -19.53 -7.78
C GLN A 277 23.34 -19.94 -6.36
N LYS A 278 22.72 -19.32 -5.33
CA LYS A 278 23.00 -19.61 -3.92
C LYS A 278 22.58 -21.02 -3.54
N ALA A 279 21.45 -21.50 -4.07
CA ALA A 279 21.02 -22.89 -3.89
C ALA A 279 22.07 -23.87 -4.42
N PHE A 280 22.53 -23.69 -5.66
CA PHE A 280 23.58 -24.54 -6.26
C PHE A 280 24.88 -24.49 -5.45
N MET A 281 25.37 -23.30 -5.12
CA MET A 281 26.64 -23.14 -4.40
C MET A 281 26.57 -23.75 -2.98
N SER A 282 25.43 -23.67 -2.30
CA SER A 282 25.21 -24.33 -1.02
C SER A 282 25.26 -25.85 -1.15
N GLY A 283 24.52 -26.43 -2.10
CA GLY A 283 24.53 -27.88 -2.32
C GLY A 283 25.90 -28.40 -2.75
N PHE A 284 26.57 -27.71 -3.68
CA PHE A 284 27.90 -28.09 -4.16
C PHE A 284 28.98 -28.07 -3.06
N ARG A 285 28.84 -27.18 -2.07
CA ARG A 285 29.74 -27.14 -0.90
C ARG A 285 29.49 -28.30 0.06
N ASN A 286 28.24 -28.75 0.19
CA ASN A 286 27.82 -29.77 1.16
C ASN A 286 27.90 -31.22 0.65
N ILE A 287 28.10 -31.46 -0.65
CA ILE A 287 28.13 -32.82 -1.22
C ILE A 287 29.41 -33.63 -0.89
N GLY A 288 30.49 -32.98 -0.43
CA GLY A 288 31.72 -33.65 0.03
C GLY A 288 33.05 -32.91 -0.22
N ALA A 289 34.13 -33.38 0.42
CA ALA A 289 35.47 -32.79 0.37
C ALA A 289 36.29 -33.20 -0.88
N ASN A 290 37.35 -32.44 -1.17
CA ASN A 290 38.22 -32.64 -2.34
C ASN A 290 39.11 -33.89 -2.12
N GLY A 291 38.97 -34.93 -2.95
CA GLY A 291 39.68 -36.22 -2.81
C GLY A 291 39.15 -37.28 -3.80
N GLU A 292 39.16 -38.57 -3.41
CA GLU A 292 38.73 -39.72 -4.24
C GLU A 292 37.27 -39.63 -4.75
N ASP A 293 36.42 -38.80 -4.13
CA ASP A 293 35.03 -38.52 -4.53
C ASP A 293 34.90 -37.39 -5.58
N ARG A 294 35.99 -36.99 -6.25
CA ARG A 294 36.01 -35.87 -7.21
C ARG A 294 35.01 -36.04 -8.36
N ASN A 295 34.79 -37.27 -8.82
CA ASN A 295 33.83 -37.58 -9.88
C ASN A 295 32.37 -37.41 -9.42
N PHE A 296 32.06 -37.76 -8.16
CA PHE A 296 30.75 -37.58 -7.57
C PHE A 296 30.41 -36.08 -7.40
N LYS A 297 31.36 -35.30 -6.88
CA LYS A 297 31.19 -33.85 -6.72
C LYS A 297 31.14 -33.10 -8.05
N ASN A 298 31.97 -33.47 -9.02
CA ASN A 298 31.99 -32.81 -10.34
C ASN A 298 30.75 -33.11 -11.18
N SER A 299 30.10 -34.25 -10.97
CA SER A 299 28.85 -34.62 -11.64
C SER A 299 27.59 -34.08 -10.97
N PHE A 300 27.73 -33.29 -9.91
CA PHE A 300 26.59 -32.69 -9.22
C PHE A 300 25.87 -31.68 -10.11
N THR A 301 24.58 -31.92 -10.31
CA THR A 301 23.66 -30.96 -10.94
C THR A 301 22.47 -30.68 -10.03
N LEU A 302 21.98 -29.44 -10.10
CA LEU A 302 20.80 -29.01 -9.37
C LEU A 302 19.76 -28.52 -10.37
N LYS A 303 18.53 -28.98 -10.25
CA LYS A 303 17.38 -28.50 -11.03
C LYS A 303 16.34 -27.91 -10.08
N GLU A 304 15.75 -26.77 -10.43
CA GLU A 304 14.60 -26.26 -9.70
C GLU A 304 13.33 -26.99 -10.15
N VAL A 305 12.53 -27.46 -9.19
CA VAL A 305 11.26 -28.12 -9.50
C VAL A 305 10.18 -27.05 -9.64
N SER A 306 9.59 -26.95 -10.83
CA SER A 306 8.65 -25.87 -11.17
C SER A 306 7.32 -26.00 -10.44
N PRO A 307 6.83 -24.93 -9.78
CA PRO A 307 5.41 -24.82 -9.45
C PRO A 307 4.55 -24.75 -10.71
N ARG A 308 3.31 -25.23 -10.62
CA ARG A 308 2.30 -25.06 -11.67
C ARG A 308 1.86 -23.60 -11.77
N LEU A 309 1.82 -23.09 -12.99
CA LEU A 309 1.24 -21.78 -13.25
C LEU A 309 -0.29 -21.83 -13.15
N SER A 310 -0.88 -20.91 -12.39
CA SER A 310 -2.34 -20.74 -12.35
C SER A 310 -2.80 -19.83 -13.49
N SER A 311 -3.77 -20.31 -14.28
CA SER A 311 -4.41 -19.52 -15.34
C SER A 311 -5.32 -18.41 -14.78
N LYS A 312 -5.74 -18.49 -13.52
CA LYS A 312 -6.66 -17.53 -12.89
C LYS A 312 -6.02 -16.15 -12.61
N ILE A 313 -4.69 -16.07 -12.58
CA ILE A 313 -3.97 -14.85 -12.15
C ILE A 313 -3.41 -14.07 -13.34
N ASN A 314 -3.23 -14.70 -14.49
CA ASN A 314 -2.76 -14.02 -15.70
C ASN A 314 -3.88 -13.19 -16.40
N VAL A 315 -4.85 -12.73 -15.63
CA VAL A 315 -5.91 -11.85 -16.09
C VAL A 315 -5.35 -10.43 -16.12
N ALA A 316 -5.42 -9.79 -17.29
CA ALA A 316 -5.03 -8.40 -17.44
C ALA A 316 -5.88 -7.51 -16.52
N ASN A 317 -5.25 -6.50 -15.93
CA ASN A 317 -5.93 -5.48 -15.13
C ASN A 317 -6.68 -6.02 -13.89
N SER A 318 -6.15 -7.09 -13.29
CA SER A 318 -6.59 -7.57 -11.97
C SER A 318 -5.75 -6.91 -10.86
N LEU A 319 -6.19 -6.99 -9.61
CA LEU A 319 -5.42 -6.51 -8.45
C LEU A 319 -4.03 -7.19 -8.35
N SER A 320 -3.89 -8.39 -8.92
CA SER A 320 -2.64 -9.15 -9.00
C SER A 320 -1.70 -8.70 -10.14
N THR A 321 -2.23 -8.13 -11.23
CA THR A 321 -1.44 -7.74 -12.42
C THR A 321 -1.41 -6.23 -12.66
N LEU A 322 -2.13 -5.44 -11.87
CA LEU A 322 -2.13 -3.98 -11.96
C LEU A 322 -0.71 -3.43 -11.75
N LEU A 323 -0.33 -2.46 -12.59
CA LEU A 323 1.03 -1.89 -12.71
C LEU A 323 2.09 -2.85 -13.31
N ILE A 324 1.69 -4.01 -13.85
CA ILE A 324 2.62 -4.95 -14.52
C ILE A 324 2.39 -4.88 -16.04
N PRO A 325 3.42 -4.55 -16.83
CA PRO A 325 3.32 -4.54 -18.28
C PRO A 325 2.97 -5.94 -18.83
N PRO A 326 2.36 -6.04 -20.02
CA PRO A 326 2.11 -7.33 -20.64
C PRO A 326 3.43 -8.08 -20.89
N GLY A 327 3.49 -9.37 -20.53
CA GLY A 327 4.68 -10.19 -20.74
C GLY A 327 4.95 -11.21 -19.63
N GLN A 328 6.21 -11.64 -19.49
CA GLN A 328 6.63 -12.67 -18.54
C GLN A 328 6.39 -12.24 -17.07
N GLY A 329 6.40 -10.95 -16.75
CA GLY A 329 6.17 -10.44 -15.38
C GLY A 329 4.78 -10.74 -14.78
N ARG A 330 3.81 -11.12 -15.62
CA ARG A 330 2.47 -11.55 -15.18
C ARG A 330 2.43 -13.04 -14.79
N ARG A 331 3.45 -13.82 -15.12
CA ARG A 331 3.54 -15.25 -14.75
C ARG A 331 4.06 -15.34 -13.32
N LYS A 332 3.19 -15.76 -12.39
CA LYS A 332 3.51 -15.89 -10.97
C LYS A 332 3.77 -17.37 -10.62
N TYR A 333 4.99 -17.69 -10.20
CA TYR A 333 5.38 -19.05 -9.77
C TYR A 333 5.38 -19.19 -8.24
N TYR A 334 5.91 -18.20 -7.54
CA TYR A 334 6.24 -18.29 -6.11
C TYR A 334 5.51 -17.27 -5.24
N LEU A 335 5.11 -16.12 -5.81
CA LEU A 335 4.50 -15.03 -5.06
C LEU A 335 3.43 -14.33 -5.89
N ASP A 336 2.28 -14.08 -5.29
CA ASP A 336 1.26 -13.19 -5.85
C ASP A 336 0.90 -12.13 -4.82
N LEU A 337 1.00 -10.86 -5.23
CA LEU A 337 0.63 -9.70 -4.43
C LEU A 337 -0.57 -8.99 -5.06
N LYS A 338 -1.62 -8.79 -4.27
CA LYS A 338 -2.78 -7.98 -4.62
C LYS A 338 -2.55 -6.54 -4.17
N LEU A 339 -2.65 -5.59 -5.10
CA LEU A 339 -2.56 -4.17 -4.80
C LEU A 339 -3.91 -3.62 -4.33
N MET A 340 -3.92 -2.91 -3.21
CA MET A 340 -5.09 -2.17 -2.72
C MET A 340 -5.09 -0.75 -3.28
N THR A 341 -5.82 -0.51 -4.38
CA THR A 341 -6.03 0.84 -4.92
C THR A 341 -7.37 1.40 -4.46
N LEU A 342 -7.40 2.51 -3.74
CA LEU A 342 -8.62 3.06 -3.14
C LEU A 342 -8.96 4.44 -3.69
N ASN A 343 -10.24 4.74 -3.81
CA ASN A 343 -10.71 6.03 -4.25
C ASN A 343 -10.97 6.92 -3.03
N TYR A 344 -10.07 7.87 -2.79
CA TYR A 344 -10.17 8.79 -1.66
C TYR A 344 -10.58 10.18 -2.11
N ALA A 345 -11.23 10.94 -1.25
CA ALA A 345 -11.38 12.38 -1.42
C ALA A 345 -11.09 13.11 -0.11
N THR A 346 -10.12 14.04 -0.17
CA THR A 346 -9.78 14.92 0.96
C THR A 346 -10.51 16.24 0.81
N PHE A 347 -11.04 16.78 1.91
CA PHE A 347 -11.77 18.04 1.86
C PHE A 347 -10.84 19.25 2.00
N TYR A 348 -11.15 20.30 1.26
CA TYR A 348 -10.64 21.65 1.49
C TYR A 348 -11.81 22.63 1.64
N THR A 349 -11.60 23.71 2.37
CA THR A 349 -12.66 24.70 2.59
C THR A 349 -12.63 25.74 1.47
N ALA A 350 -13.70 25.81 0.69
CA ALA A 350 -13.96 26.89 -0.24
C ALA A 350 -14.92 27.90 0.39
N PHE A 351 -14.70 29.18 0.13
CA PHE A 351 -15.58 30.26 0.59
C PHE A 351 -16.41 30.77 -0.59
N THR A 352 -17.71 30.56 -0.51
CA THR A 352 -18.67 30.99 -1.53
C THR A 352 -19.28 32.33 -1.10
N SER A 353 -19.22 33.34 -1.98
CA SER A 353 -19.90 34.61 -1.76
C SER A 353 -21.42 34.44 -1.86
N THR A 354 -22.14 35.02 -0.92
CA THR A 354 -23.61 34.96 -0.81
C THR A 354 -24.18 36.27 -0.30
N GLN A 355 -25.50 36.44 -0.45
CA GLN A 355 -26.26 37.52 0.17
C GLN A 355 -26.86 37.08 1.51
N GLY A 356 -27.06 38.03 2.42
CA GLY A 356 -27.78 37.81 3.66
C GLY A 356 -28.20 39.11 4.32
N GLY A 357 -28.13 39.19 5.64
CA GLY A 357 -28.56 40.38 6.37
C GLY A 357 -28.13 40.39 7.83
N ILE A 358 -28.15 41.57 8.43
CA ILE A 358 -27.59 41.86 9.75
C ILE A 358 -28.68 42.52 10.59
N LYS A 359 -28.87 42.07 11.83
CA LYS A 359 -29.73 42.79 12.79
C LYS A 359 -28.91 43.86 13.49
N VAL A 360 -29.35 45.11 13.36
CA VAL A 360 -28.83 46.24 14.14
C VAL A 360 -29.93 46.61 15.15
N ASN A 361 -29.61 46.56 16.45
CA ASN A 361 -30.52 46.93 17.55
C ASN A 361 -31.92 46.26 17.52
N GLY A 362 -31.97 44.92 17.47
CA GLY A 362 -33.13 44.15 17.94
C GLY A 362 -34.38 44.08 17.05
N SER A 363 -34.63 45.02 16.14
CA SER A 363 -35.89 45.05 15.35
C SER A 363 -35.73 45.04 13.82
N ASN A 364 -34.69 45.68 13.26
CA ASN A 364 -34.56 45.84 11.80
C ASN A 364 -33.46 44.94 11.22
N THR A 365 -33.81 44.16 10.18
CA THR A 365 -32.85 43.34 9.42
C THR A 365 -32.39 44.13 8.21
N ILE A 366 -31.14 44.57 8.22
CA ILE A 366 -30.52 45.29 7.11
C ILE A 366 -29.97 44.26 6.13
N SER A 367 -30.27 44.38 4.84
CA SER A 367 -29.68 43.53 3.79
C SER A 367 -28.15 43.69 3.77
N ALA A 368 -27.44 42.58 3.68
CA ALA A 368 -25.98 42.55 3.67
C ALA A 368 -25.47 41.68 2.52
N GLU A 369 -24.47 42.17 1.81
CA GLU A 369 -23.92 41.50 0.63
C GLU A 369 -22.43 41.15 0.80
N GLY A 370 -21.94 40.21 -0.01
CA GLY A 370 -20.56 39.72 0.11
C GLY A 370 -20.32 38.94 1.40
N GLN A 371 -21.31 38.15 1.84
CA GLN A 371 -21.14 37.18 2.92
C GLN A 371 -20.31 36.01 2.42
N CYS A 372 -19.38 35.50 3.23
CA CYS A 372 -18.56 34.36 2.82
C CYS A 372 -18.93 33.13 3.63
N ASN A 373 -19.59 32.19 2.96
CA ASN A 373 -20.02 30.92 3.54
C ASN A 373 -18.97 29.86 3.25
N ALA A 374 -18.55 29.14 4.29
CA ALA A 374 -17.66 28.00 4.14
C ALA A 374 -18.42 26.80 3.55
N THR A 375 -17.89 26.27 2.45
CA THR A 375 -18.34 25.06 1.77
C THR A 375 -17.17 24.09 1.72
N LYS A 376 -17.36 22.86 2.20
CA LYS A 376 -16.30 21.84 2.16
C LYS A 376 -16.35 21.11 0.82
N VAL A 377 -15.26 21.18 0.07
CA VAL A 377 -15.13 20.60 -1.28
C VAL A 377 -14.15 19.42 -1.24
N GLY A 378 -14.59 18.25 -1.69
CA GLY A 378 -13.79 17.02 -1.75
C GLY A 378 -12.92 16.96 -3.00
N LEU A 379 -11.61 17.05 -2.82
CA LEU A 379 -10.60 16.84 -3.85
C LEU A 379 -10.41 15.33 -4.10
N PRO A 380 -10.71 14.80 -5.29
CA PRO A 380 -10.57 13.37 -5.58
C PRO A 380 -9.11 12.94 -5.77
N VAL A 381 -8.78 11.79 -5.18
CA VAL A 381 -7.56 11.01 -5.36
C VAL A 381 -7.95 9.58 -5.78
N PRO A 382 -8.29 9.39 -7.07
CA PRO A 382 -8.74 8.09 -7.57
C PRO A 382 -7.58 7.09 -7.64
N GLY A 383 -7.87 5.84 -7.30
CA GLY A 383 -6.91 4.75 -7.35
C GLY A 383 -5.64 5.01 -6.53
N TYR A 384 -5.73 5.59 -5.33
CA TYR A 384 -4.59 5.73 -4.44
C TYR A 384 -4.01 4.34 -4.05
N PRO A 385 -2.73 4.04 -4.35
CA PRO A 385 -2.10 2.78 -3.93
C PRO A 385 -1.86 2.75 -2.41
N LEU A 386 -2.75 2.12 -1.64
CA LEU A 386 -2.64 2.09 -0.18
C LEU A 386 -1.59 1.08 0.30
N GLY A 387 -1.45 -0.05 -0.40
CA GLY A 387 -0.48 -1.09 -0.05
C GLY A 387 -0.78 -2.44 -0.70
N PHE A 388 0.13 -3.39 -0.51
CA PHE A 388 0.05 -4.75 -1.02
C PHE A 388 -0.34 -5.75 0.07
N VAL A 389 -1.06 -6.78 -0.36
CA VAL A 389 -1.41 -7.95 0.44
C VAL A 389 -0.95 -9.19 -0.32
N LYS A 390 -0.31 -10.12 0.39
CA LYS A 390 0.01 -11.42 -0.20
C LYS A 390 -1.28 -12.21 -0.43
N ASN A 391 -1.46 -12.74 -1.62
CA ASN A 391 -2.60 -13.60 -1.93
C ASN A 391 -2.50 -14.91 -1.12
N PRO A 392 -3.48 -15.22 -0.24
CA PRO A 392 -3.44 -16.44 0.56
C PRO A 392 -3.60 -17.72 -0.28
N ASP A 393 -4.09 -17.63 -1.52
CA ASP A 393 -4.24 -18.78 -2.43
C ASP A 393 -2.91 -19.21 -3.06
N PHE A 394 -1.83 -18.44 -2.86
CA PHE A 394 -0.49 -18.71 -3.37
C PHE A 394 0.50 -19.02 -2.25
N LEU A 395 1.06 -20.23 -2.27
CA LEU A 395 2.07 -20.66 -1.32
C LEU A 395 3.46 -20.32 -1.85
N THR A 396 4.25 -19.57 -1.07
CA THR A 396 5.66 -19.36 -1.40
C THR A 396 6.46 -20.54 -0.86
N TYR A 397 7.11 -21.29 -1.74
CA TYR A 397 8.00 -22.38 -1.40
C TYR A 397 9.10 -22.51 -2.46
N TYR A 398 10.17 -23.22 -2.12
CA TYR A 398 11.24 -23.54 -3.04
C TYR A 398 11.55 -25.04 -2.99
N ALA A 399 11.59 -25.68 -4.16
CA ALA A 399 11.83 -27.11 -4.30
C ALA A 399 12.92 -27.37 -5.34
N VAL A 400 13.80 -28.33 -5.04
CA VAL A 400 14.95 -28.66 -5.88
C VAL A 400 15.14 -30.17 -6.01
N GLU A 401 15.72 -30.56 -7.13
CA GLU A 401 16.20 -31.91 -7.43
C GLU A 401 17.73 -31.86 -7.55
N GLY A 402 18.43 -32.61 -6.70
CA GLY A 402 19.88 -32.84 -6.81
C GLY A 402 20.17 -34.15 -7.53
N LYS A 403 21.09 -34.14 -8.49
CA LYS A 403 21.59 -35.35 -9.17
C LYS A 403 23.10 -35.43 -9.07
N ALA A 404 23.63 -36.63 -8.91
CA ALA A 404 25.06 -36.89 -8.99
C ALA A 404 25.31 -38.32 -9.50
N LYS A 405 26.43 -38.52 -10.20
CA LYS A 405 26.84 -39.82 -10.73
C LYS A 405 27.77 -40.52 -9.74
N PHE A 406 27.36 -41.69 -9.28
CA PHE A 406 28.14 -42.52 -8.38
C PHE A 406 28.83 -43.66 -9.15
N ILE A 407 30.13 -43.83 -8.92
CA ILE A 407 30.94 -44.93 -9.43
C ILE A 407 31.41 -45.72 -8.21
N GLY A 408 30.86 -46.92 -8.01
CA GLY A 408 31.27 -47.79 -6.91
C GLY A 408 32.63 -48.44 -7.17
N LEU A 409 33.49 -48.51 -6.15
CA LEU A 409 34.85 -49.04 -6.24
C LEU A 409 34.91 -50.50 -6.71
N PHE A 410 33.89 -51.31 -6.37
CA PHE A 410 33.76 -52.71 -6.82
C PHE A 410 32.43 -52.96 -7.52
N ASN A 411 31.92 -52.00 -8.31
CA ASN A 411 30.66 -52.16 -9.02
C ASN A 411 30.78 -53.25 -10.11
N PRO A 412 30.01 -54.37 -10.05
CA PRO A 412 30.04 -55.40 -11.09
C PRO A 412 29.35 -54.96 -12.39
N PHE A 413 28.59 -53.85 -12.35
CA PHE A 413 27.94 -53.26 -13.50
C PHE A 413 28.84 -52.15 -14.05
N THR A 414 29.25 -52.24 -15.31
CA THR A 414 30.13 -51.26 -16.00
C THR A 414 29.46 -49.88 -16.22
N SER A 415 28.22 -49.69 -15.77
CA SER A 415 27.43 -48.46 -15.92
C SER A 415 27.44 -47.59 -14.66
N GLU A 416 27.58 -46.28 -14.85
CA GLU A 416 27.42 -45.26 -13.80
C GLU A 416 25.99 -45.27 -13.22
N VAL A 417 25.86 -45.14 -11.89
CA VAL A 417 24.55 -45.05 -11.22
C VAL A 417 24.23 -43.58 -10.95
N VAL A 418 23.11 -43.09 -11.48
CA VAL A 418 22.64 -41.72 -11.22
C VAL A 418 21.81 -41.69 -9.93
N LEU A 419 22.33 -41.02 -8.91
CA LEU A 419 21.59 -40.76 -7.68
C LEU A 419 20.73 -39.50 -7.86
N LYS A 420 19.52 -39.53 -7.31
CA LYS A 420 18.60 -38.40 -7.24
C LYS A 420 18.17 -38.16 -5.80
N ALA A 421 18.07 -36.90 -5.41
CA ALA A 421 17.50 -36.45 -4.15
C ALA A 421 16.56 -35.26 -4.40
N TYR A 422 15.55 -35.11 -3.56
CA TYR A 422 14.61 -33.99 -3.64
C TYR A 422 14.50 -33.35 -2.26
N ALA A 423 14.36 -32.03 -2.24
CA ALA A 423 14.12 -31.28 -1.03
C ALA A 423 13.22 -30.07 -1.32
N ALA A 424 12.45 -29.67 -0.32
CA ALA A 424 11.63 -28.48 -0.38
C ALA A 424 11.69 -27.69 0.94
N ALA A 425 11.69 -26.37 0.83
CA ALA A 425 11.74 -25.45 1.96
C ALA A 425 10.74 -24.31 1.76
N LYS A 426 10.10 -23.89 2.86
CA LYS A 426 9.31 -22.64 2.90
C LYS A 426 10.24 -21.49 3.32
N PRO A 427 10.29 -20.36 2.59
CA PRO A 427 11.06 -19.18 3.01
C PRO A 427 10.49 -18.54 4.28
N PHE A 428 11.32 -17.81 5.04
CA PHE A 428 10.81 -16.93 6.10
C PHE A 428 9.87 -15.93 5.44
N GLY A 429 8.65 -15.83 5.97
CA GLY A 429 7.68 -14.90 5.42
C GLY A 429 7.86 -13.52 6.04
N GLY A 430 8.34 -12.59 5.23
CA GLY A 430 8.18 -11.17 5.50
C GLY A 430 6.70 -10.85 5.62
N ARG A 431 6.32 -10.13 6.69
CA ARG A 431 4.95 -9.61 6.86
C ARG A 431 4.74 -8.55 5.79
N ILE A 432 4.23 -8.93 4.61
CA ILE A 432 4.07 -7.98 3.50
C ILE A 432 3.16 -6.84 3.96
N GLY A 433 1.97 -7.14 4.47
CA GLY A 433 1.06 -6.15 5.05
C GLY A 433 -0.32 -6.74 5.37
N PRO A 434 -1.14 -6.02 6.15
CA PRO A 434 -2.46 -6.47 6.55
C PRO A 434 -3.49 -6.31 5.42
N MET A 435 -4.46 -7.22 5.36
CA MET A 435 -5.62 -7.11 4.47
C MET A 435 -6.67 -6.17 5.08
N LEU A 436 -6.58 -4.88 4.73
CA LEU A 436 -7.46 -3.83 5.26
C LEU A 436 -8.85 -3.81 4.60
N PHE A 437 -8.93 -4.24 3.35
CA PHE A 437 -10.14 -4.28 2.52
C PHE A 437 -10.42 -5.68 1.99
N ASP A 438 -11.63 -5.93 1.51
CA ASP A 438 -11.96 -7.19 0.85
C ASP A 438 -11.42 -7.17 -0.60
N LEU A 439 -10.64 -8.20 -0.93
CA LEU A 439 -9.91 -8.42 -2.18
C LEU A 439 -10.25 -9.80 -2.77
N SER A 440 -11.42 -10.34 -2.40
CA SER A 440 -11.95 -11.61 -2.90
C SER A 440 -12.23 -11.54 -4.42
N ASP A 441 -12.71 -10.40 -4.90
CA ASP A 441 -12.87 -10.09 -6.32
C ASP A 441 -11.50 -9.85 -7.00
N ALA A 442 -11.38 -10.23 -8.27
CA ALA A 442 -10.16 -10.10 -9.04
C ALA A 442 -9.83 -8.65 -9.41
N SER A 443 -10.83 -7.78 -9.56
CA SER A 443 -10.62 -6.38 -9.97
C SER A 443 -11.24 -5.35 -9.05
N LYS A 444 -12.19 -5.72 -8.19
CA LYS A 444 -12.91 -4.75 -7.34
C LYS A 444 -12.52 -4.85 -5.88
N ILE A 445 -12.62 -3.74 -5.16
CA ILE A 445 -12.32 -3.68 -3.71
C ILE A 445 -13.57 -3.22 -2.96
N ARG A 446 -13.87 -3.88 -1.84
CA ARG A 446 -14.99 -3.54 -0.93
C ARG A 446 -14.53 -3.43 0.51
N SER A 447 -15.41 -2.92 1.36
CA SER A 447 -15.21 -2.91 2.80
C SER A 447 -15.33 -4.31 3.39
N ARG A 448 -14.50 -4.64 4.37
CA ARG A 448 -14.52 -5.94 5.06
C ARG A 448 -15.65 -6.04 6.07
N SER A 449 -16.06 -7.28 6.29
CA SER A 449 -16.90 -7.69 7.40
C SER A 449 -16.25 -7.38 8.76
N LYS A 450 -17.03 -7.42 9.84
CA LYS A 450 -16.57 -7.20 11.22
C LYS A 450 -15.87 -5.86 11.44
N ARG A 451 -16.20 -4.82 10.66
CA ARG A 451 -15.76 -3.43 10.88
C ARG A 451 -14.28 -3.17 10.68
N LYS A 452 -13.55 -4.10 10.04
CA LYS A 452 -12.09 -3.99 9.87
C LYS A 452 -11.66 -2.83 8.96
N SER A 453 -12.51 -2.43 8.00
CA SER A 453 -12.24 -1.31 7.08
C SER A 453 -12.71 0.03 7.63
N SER A 454 -13.55 0.05 8.66
CA SER A 454 -14.16 1.28 9.18
C SER A 454 -13.19 2.37 9.63
N PRO A 455 -11.97 2.08 10.15
CA PRO A 455 -11.04 3.14 10.52
C PRO A 455 -10.15 3.62 9.37
N PHE A 456 -10.28 3.06 8.16
CA PHE A 456 -9.46 3.40 6.99
C PHE A 456 -10.22 4.15 5.88
N ILE A 457 -11.55 4.11 5.94
CA ILE A 457 -12.40 4.83 5.00
C ILE A 457 -13.70 5.24 5.70
N THR A 458 -14.20 6.42 5.37
CA THR A 458 -15.46 6.94 5.88
C THR A 458 -16.39 7.35 4.73
N ALA A 459 -17.64 6.89 4.81
CA ALA A 459 -18.72 7.19 3.87
C ALA A 459 -19.46 8.47 4.25
N LEU A 460 -20.25 8.99 3.32
CA LEU A 460 -21.09 10.19 3.53
C LEU A 460 -22.56 9.90 3.25
N ASP A 461 -23.42 10.34 4.16
CA ASP A 461 -24.86 10.35 3.94
C ASP A 461 -25.28 11.59 3.14
N THR A 462 -25.33 11.44 1.83
CA THR A 462 -25.70 12.52 0.91
C THR A 462 -27.16 12.94 1.01
N ASN A 463 -28.06 12.11 1.58
CA ASN A 463 -29.47 12.47 1.77
C ASN A 463 -29.64 13.51 2.89
N SER A 464 -28.68 13.56 3.82
CA SER A 464 -28.65 14.53 4.92
C SER A 464 -28.13 15.91 4.52
N PHE A 465 -27.68 16.10 3.28
CA PHE A 465 -27.09 17.36 2.84
C PHE A 465 -28.11 18.50 2.82
N ARG A 466 -27.76 19.60 3.45
CA ARG A 466 -28.54 20.84 3.58
C ARG A 466 -27.57 22.03 3.60
N GLY A 467 -28.02 23.18 3.13
CA GLY A 467 -27.22 24.41 3.15
C GLY A 467 -26.96 24.96 4.56
N THR A 468 -26.22 26.07 4.62
CA THR A 468 -25.74 26.75 5.83
C THR A 468 -26.83 26.98 6.89
N PHE A 469 -28.06 27.26 6.46
CA PHE A 469 -29.20 27.52 7.35
C PHE A 469 -30.23 26.37 7.41
N GLY A 470 -29.93 25.21 6.80
CA GLY A 470 -30.75 24.01 6.92
C GLY A 470 -31.90 23.84 5.91
N SER A 471 -32.12 24.80 5.01
CA SER A 471 -33.15 24.75 3.97
C SER A 471 -32.58 24.42 2.58
N LEU A 472 -33.37 23.71 1.78
CA LEU A 472 -33.21 23.55 0.32
C LEU A 472 -34.53 23.97 -0.34
N SER A 473 -34.48 24.82 -1.37
CA SER A 473 -35.69 25.20 -2.11
C SER A 473 -36.12 24.06 -3.05
N PRO A 474 -37.43 23.89 -3.34
CA PRO A 474 -37.89 22.91 -4.33
C PRO A 474 -37.18 23.11 -5.68
N GLY A 475 -36.53 22.06 -6.20
CA GLY A 475 -35.80 22.10 -7.48
C GLY A 475 -34.33 22.53 -7.41
N GLN A 476 -33.82 23.02 -6.26
CA GLN A 476 -32.39 23.27 -6.07
C GLN A 476 -31.62 21.98 -5.75
N LEU A 477 -30.56 21.70 -6.51
CA LEU A 477 -29.63 20.59 -6.25
C LEU A 477 -28.46 20.99 -5.33
N TYR A 478 -28.21 22.29 -5.19
CA TYR A 478 -27.13 22.84 -4.36
C TYR A 478 -27.63 24.04 -3.57
N ALA A 479 -27.06 24.21 -2.38
CA ALA A 479 -27.13 25.43 -1.59
C ALA A 479 -25.77 25.65 -0.89
N PRO A 480 -25.36 26.92 -0.69
CA PRO A 480 -24.13 27.25 0.02
C PRO A 480 -24.02 26.51 1.36
N GLY A 481 -22.83 25.99 1.67
CA GLY A 481 -22.56 25.21 2.88
C GLY A 481 -22.80 23.71 2.76
N MET A 482 -23.43 23.22 1.68
CA MET A 482 -23.51 21.78 1.39
C MET A 482 -22.14 21.22 0.99
N PRO A 483 -21.77 20.01 1.45
CA PRO A 483 -20.57 19.34 0.94
C PRO A 483 -20.66 19.11 -0.58
N VAL A 484 -19.53 19.32 -1.26
CA VAL A 484 -19.36 19.14 -2.71
C VAL A 484 -18.24 18.11 -2.92
N PRO A 485 -18.23 17.25 -3.95
CA PRO A 485 -19.24 17.03 -4.99
C PRO A 485 -20.64 16.65 -4.49
N ILE A 486 -21.68 17.08 -5.21
CA ILE A 486 -23.05 16.62 -4.99
C ILE A 486 -23.36 15.49 -5.97
N ASN A 487 -24.18 14.52 -5.57
CA ASN A 487 -24.62 13.45 -6.46
C ASN A 487 -25.67 14.02 -7.42
N ILE A 488 -25.22 14.48 -8.59
CA ILE A 488 -26.10 15.00 -9.66
C ILE A 488 -27.06 13.89 -10.14
N ASP A 489 -26.58 12.64 -10.10
CA ASP A 489 -27.31 11.43 -10.48
C ASP A 489 -27.43 10.42 -9.32
N SER A 490 -28.37 9.48 -9.46
CA SER A 490 -28.56 8.36 -8.52
C SER A 490 -27.92 7.06 -9.02
N GLY A 491 -27.74 6.08 -8.12
CA GLY A 491 -27.25 4.75 -8.46
C GLY A 491 -25.76 4.73 -8.84
N ALA A 492 -25.44 4.24 -10.05
CA ALA A 492 -24.05 4.01 -10.48
C ALA A 492 -23.23 5.28 -10.71
N ASN A 493 -23.87 6.45 -10.83
CA ASN A 493 -23.20 7.72 -11.15
C ASN A 493 -22.88 8.58 -9.92
N LYS A 494 -23.22 8.13 -8.70
CA LYS A 494 -22.90 8.87 -7.47
C LYS A 494 -21.38 9.06 -7.31
N PHE A 495 -21.00 10.14 -6.65
CA PHE A 495 -19.60 10.45 -6.33
C PHE A 495 -19.20 9.82 -5.00
N TRP A 496 -20.02 9.97 -3.96
CA TRP A 496 -19.70 9.47 -2.61
C TRP A 496 -20.14 8.03 -2.40
N MET A 497 -19.32 7.28 -1.66
CA MET A 497 -19.76 6.03 -1.07
C MET A 497 -20.78 6.33 0.05
N THR A 498 -21.83 5.52 0.13
CA THR A 498 -22.93 5.69 1.09
C THR A 498 -22.99 4.55 2.11
N ASP A 499 -22.51 3.36 1.74
CA ASP A 499 -22.54 2.17 2.60
C ASP A 499 -21.44 1.14 2.26
N GLU A 500 -21.44 0.02 2.97
CA GLU A 500 -20.46 -1.07 2.85
C GLU A 500 -20.51 -1.87 1.53
N ASN A 501 -21.60 -1.78 0.74
CA ASN A 501 -21.74 -2.54 -0.51
C ASN A 501 -21.05 -1.87 -1.69
N ASP A 502 -20.78 -0.57 -1.57
CA ASP A 502 -20.12 0.23 -2.59
C ASP A 502 -18.68 -0.23 -2.82
N TYR A 503 -18.26 -0.22 -4.09
CA TYR A 503 -16.87 -0.44 -4.45
C TYR A 503 -16.03 0.77 -4.05
N VAL A 504 -15.02 0.55 -3.22
CA VAL A 504 -14.15 1.61 -2.69
C VAL A 504 -12.83 1.72 -3.45
N GLY A 505 -12.67 0.94 -4.52
CA GLY A 505 -11.40 0.87 -5.25
C GLY A 505 -11.28 -0.31 -6.20
N GLY A 506 -10.06 -0.50 -6.71
CA GLY A 506 -9.69 -1.52 -7.69
C GLY A 506 -9.61 -1.01 -9.13
N TRP A 507 -9.67 -1.94 -10.08
CA TRP A 507 -9.77 -1.67 -11.51
C TRP A 507 -11.24 -1.76 -11.96
N ILE A 508 -11.93 -0.62 -11.91
CA ILE A 508 -13.34 -0.50 -12.25
C ILE A 508 -13.47 0.22 -13.60
N SER A 509 -13.93 -0.48 -14.63
CA SER A 509 -14.31 0.12 -15.91
C SER A 509 -15.76 0.60 -15.85
N GLY A 510 -15.99 1.92 -15.85
CA GLY A 510 -17.34 2.52 -15.92
C GLY A 510 -17.65 3.52 -14.81
N PRO A 511 -18.91 3.97 -14.68
CA PRO A 511 -19.27 5.07 -13.78
C PRO A 511 -19.27 4.71 -12.30
N GLN A 512 -19.16 3.43 -11.92
CA GLN A 512 -19.23 2.93 -10.53
C GLN A 512 -17.98 3.22 -9.68
N ILE A 513 -17.38 4.39 -9.84
CA ILE A 513 -16.26 4.87 -9.05
C ILE A 513 -16.83 5.77 -7.95
N PHE A 514 -16.77 5.27 -6.71
CA PHE A 514 -17.20 5.97 -5.50
C PHE A 514 -16.01 6.36 -4.63
N TYR A 515 -16.12 7.49 -3.95
CA TYR A 515 -15.09 8.05 -3.10
C TYR A 515 -15.48 7.99 -1.63
N GLY A 516 -14.50 7.66 -0.78
CA GLY A 516 -14.62 7.80 0.66
C GLY A 516 -13.60 8.80 1.22
N ILE A 517 -13.89 9.31 2.41
CA ILE A 517 -12.94 10.16 3.14
C ILE A 517 -11.84 9.27 3.71
N PRO A 518 -10.55 9.59 3.47
CA PRO A 518 -9.47 8.82 4.05
C PRO A 518 -9.43 8.99 5.57
N ASN A 519 -9.18 7.87 6.25
CA ASN A 519 -8.99 7.82 7.69
C ASN A 519 -7.87 6.81 7.98
N MET A 520 -7.37 6.77 9.21
CA MET A 520 -6.33 5.82 9.58
C MET A 520 -6.40 5.41 11.05
N VAL A 521 -5.79 4.25 11.33
CA VAL A 521 -5.32 3.89 12.67
C VAL A 521 -3.87 4.35 12.79
N TYR A 522 -3.56 5.31 13.65
CA TYR A 522 -2.17 5.69 13.92
C TYR A 522 -1.53 4.75 14.94
N GLU A 523 -2.21 4.55 16.06
CA GLU A 523 -1.76 3.73 17.19
C GLU A 523 -2.98 3.13 17.92
N TYR A 524 -2.77 2.09 18.73
CA TYR A 524 -3.80 1.62 19.65
C TYR A 524 -4.19 2.71 20.67
N PRO A 525 -5.49 2.89 20.97
CA PRO A 525 -5.93 3.68 22.11
C PRO A 525 -5.23 3.21 23.40
N SER A 526 -4.86 4.13 24.28
CA SER A 526 -4.04 3.90 25.48
C SER A 526 -2.67 3.23 25.27
N GLY A 527 -2.28 2.95 24.02
CA GLY A 527 -1.01 2.27 23.69
C GLY A 527 -1.01 0.77 24.01
N ALA A 528 -2.17 0.19 24.32
CA ALA A 528 -2.29 -1.20 24.74
C ALA A 528 -3.08 -2.04 23.73
N LEU A 529 -2.77 -3.35 23.65
CA LEU A 529 -3.43 -4.29 22.73
C LEU A 529 -4.91 -4.56 23.08
N ASP A 530 -5.29 -4.33 24.34
CA ASP A 530 -6.61 -4.69 24.86
C ASP A 530 -7.71 -3.71 24.41
N SER A 531 -7.34 -2.51 23.96
CA SER A 531 -8.26 -1.47 23.45
C SER A 531 -8.61 -1.60 21.96
N ASN A 532 -8.39 -2.77 21.36
CA ASN A 532 -8.46 -2.98 19.91
C ASN A 532 -9.86 -2.83 19.27
N GLN A 533 -10.91 -2.62 20.08
CA GLN A 533 -12.26 -2.33 19.58
C GLN A 533 -12.60 -0.83 19.62
N ASP A 534 -11.85 -0.03 20.37
CA ASP A 534 -12.23 1.35 20.70
C ASP A 534 -12.02 2.34 19.54
N TYR A 535 -11.32 1.90 18.50
CA TYR A 535 -11.10 2.65 17.26
C TYR A 535 -11.96 2.16 16.09
N LEU A 536 -12.90 1.22 16.32
CA LEU A 536 -13.81 0.72 15.29
C LEU A 536 -15.12 1.51 15.29
N ALA A 537 -15.76 1.59 14.13
CA ALA A 537 -17.09 2.20 14.01
C ALA A 537 -18.17 1.25 14.54
N ASP A 538 -19.43 1.69 14.52
CA ASP A 538 -20.57 0.82 14.85
C ASP A 538 -20.93 -0.14 13.71
N ARG A 539 -20.69 0.28 12.46
CA ARG A 539 -20.94 -0.48 11.24
C ARG A 539 -19.64 -0.88 10.53
N ASN A 540 -19.76 -1.69 9.47
CA ASN A 540 -18.60 -2.13 8.68
C ASN A 540 -17.82 -0.95 8.07
N VAL A 541 -18.51 0.16 7.81
CA VAL A 541 -17.97 1.45 7.37
C VAL A 541 -18.54 2.54 8.29
N GLN A 542 -17.71 3.52 8.64
CA GLN A 542 -18.19 4.71 9.33
C GLN A 542 -18.94 5.60 8.34
N VAL A 543 -20.15 6.06 8.66
CA VAL A 543 -20.91 6.99 7.82
C VAL A 543 -21.02 8.32 8.56
N ILE A 544 -20.61 9.41 7.93
CA ILE A 544 -20.82 10.75 8.44
C ILE A 544 -22.10 11.32 7.86
N ALA A 545 -22.99 11.75 8.75
CA ALA A 545 -24.22 12.44 8.44
C ALA A 545 -24.25 13.80 9.15
N ARG A 546 -25.22 14.65 8.79
CA ARG A 546 -25.46 15.94 9.44
C ARG A 546 -25.66 15.75 10.95
N SER A 547 -25.11 16.64 11.77
CA SER A 547 -25.28 16.65 13.24
C SER A 547 -26.77 16.57 13.63
N GLY A 548 -27.09 15.64 14.53
CA GLY A 548 -28.47 15.29 14.92
C GLY A 548 -29.13 14.22 14.05
N SER A 549 -28.51 13.80 12.95
CA SER A 549 -28.89 12.63 12.15
C SER A 549 -27.71 11.67 12.06
N GLY A 550 -27.87 10.43 12.53
CA GLY A 550 -26.81 9.40 12.47
C GLY A 550 -25.92 9.29 13.72
N THR A 551 -24.92 8.43 13.62
CA THR A 551 -23.99 8.09 14.73
C THR A 551 -22.79 9.03 14.76
N THR A 552 -22.35 9.43 15.95
CA THR A 552 -21.13 10.23 16.12
C THR A 552 -19.90 9.45 15.62
N PRO A 553 -19.07 10.05 14.74
CA PRO A 553 -17.83 9.44 14.28
C PRO A 553 -16.87 9.16 15.43
N LYS A 554 -16.29 7.96 15.46
CA LYS A 554 -15.33 7.53 16.50
C LYS A 554 -14.17 6.68 15.99
N ALA A 555 -14.25 6.18 14.76
CA ALA A 555 -13.26 5.26 14.21
C ALA A 555 -11.98 5.99 13.78
N GLY A 556 -10.83 5.32 13.92
CA GLY A 556 -9.53 5.88 13.50
C GLY A 556 -9.21 7.22 14.18
N LEU A 557 -8.86 8.25 13.40
CA LEU A 557 -8.47 9.57 13.90
C LEU A 557 -9.61 10.38 14.53
N TYR A 558 -10.85 9.89 14.52
CA TYR A 558 -11.93 10.47 15.34
C TYR A 558 -11.82 10.09 16.82
N ASN A 559 -11.05 9.05 17.14
CA ASN A 559 -10.70 8.72 18.51
C ASN A 559 -9.69 9.74 19.05
N ARG A 560 -10.03 10.40 20.17
CA ARG A 560 -9.21 11.49 20.73
C ARG A 560 -7.82 11.04 21.14
N ASP A 561 -7.69 9.93 21.86
CA ASP A 561 -6.38 9.47 22.35
C ASP A 561 -5.41 9.20 21.19
N MET A 562 -5.93 8.58 20.13
CA MET A 562 -5.16 8.32 18.92
C MET A 562 -4.78 9.61 18.19
N PHE A 563 -5.73 10.54 18.05
CA PHE A 563 -5.48 11.82 17.42
C PHE A 563 -4.48 12.67 18.21
N GLU A 564 -4.53 12.68 19.54
CA GLU A 564 -3.58 13.40 20.38
C GLU A 564 -2.15 12.87 20.20
N LYS A 565 -1.96 11.55 20.14
CA LYS A 565 -0.64 10.95 19.82
C LYS A 565 -0.11 11.38 18.46
N PHE A 566 -1.01 11.59 17.50
CA PHE A 566 -0.67 12.03 16.15
C PHE A 566 -0.38 13.54 16.10
N LYS A 567 -1.21 14.34 16.76
CA LYS A 567 -1.10 15.79 16.89
C LYS A 567 0.18 16.20 17.62
N ASN A 568 0.51 15.52 18.72
CA ASN A 568 1.66 15.86 19.57
C ASN A 568 3.03 15.71 18.89
N LYS A 569 3.09 15.23 17.65
CA LYS A 569 4.31 15.28 16.83
C LYS A 569 4.65 16.70 16.37
N LEU A 570 3.68 17.60 16.31
CA LEU A 570 3.92 19.00 15.96
C LEU A 570 4.26 19.82 17.21
N LEU A 571 5.40 20.52 17.17
CA LEU A 571 5.79 21.49 18.19
C LEU A 571 5.13 22.86 17.92
N GLY A 572 4.83 23.60 18.99
CA GLY A 572 4.32 24.97 18.88
C GLY A 572 2.81 25.10 18.63
N ILE A 573 2.03 24.04 18.84
CA ILE A 573 0.56 24.07 18.71
C ILE A 573 -0.03 25.10 19.68
N GLY A 574 -0.92 25.96 19.16
CA GLY A 574 -1.50 27.07 19.92
C GLY A 574 -0.62 28.33 19.96
N GLY A 575 0.57 28.27 19.35
CA GLY A 575 1.48 29.40 19.16
C GLY A 575 1.97 29.50 17.71
N VAL A 576 3.24 29.88 17.52
CA VAL A 576 3.87 29.98 16.20
C VAL A 576 4.44 28.61 15.80
N VAL A 577 4.00 28.10 14.66
CA VAL A 577 4.52 26.87 14.05
C VAL A 577 5.52 27.26 12.95
N THR A 578 6.77 26.83 13.05
CA THR A 578 7.82 27.09 12.05
C THR A 578 7.88 26.00 10.97
N SER A 579 8.51 26.29 9.83
CA SER A 579 8.71 25.28 8.76
C SER A 579 9.52 24.07 9.27
N ASP A 580 10.61 24.30 10.02
CA ASP A 580 11.42 23.22 10.58
C ASP A 580 10.64 22.34 11.55
N ALA A 581 9.70 22.92 12.32
CA ALA A 581 8.83 22.16 13.21
C ALA A 581 7.88 21.25 12.41
N VAL A 582 7.41 21.68 11.25
CA VAL A 582 6.58 20.87 10.34
C VAL A 582 7.39 19.74 9.73
N ASP A 583 8.60 20.02 9.24
CA ASP A 583 9.46 19.03 8.60
C ASP A 583 9.89 17.95 9.61
N ASN A 584 10.29 18.35 10.82
CA ASN A 584 10.60 17.42 11.92
C ASN A 584 9.37 16.61 12.37
N ALA A 585 8.18 17.23 12.41
CA ALA A 585 6.95 16.53 12.75
C ALA A 585 6.61 15.44 11.72
N ILE A 586 6.80 15.72 10.43
CA ILE A 586 6.59 14.75 9.35
C ILE A 586 7.54 13.54 9.53
N LEU A 587 8.81 13.77 9.85
CA LEU A 587 9.76 12.69 10.16
C LEU A 587 9.31 11.84 11.36
N MET A 588 8.89 12.49 12.45
CA MET A 588 8.43 11.79 13.66
C MET A 588 7.10 11.04 13.46
N VAL A 589 6.18 11.55 12.64
CA VAL A 589 4.92 10.85 12.31
C VAL A 589 5.17 9.54 11.57
N ARG A 590 6.22 9.50 10.74
CA ARG A 590 6.61 8.32 9.97
C ARG A 590 7.27 7.24 10.83
N SER A 591 7.60 7.53 12.09
CA SER A 591 8.16 6.56 13.02
C SER A 591 7.23 5.34 13.25
N PRO A 592 7.79 4.16 13.56
CA PRO A 592 7.02 2.95 13.83
C PRO A 592 6.18 3.06 15.11
N THR A 593 4.94 2.59 15.04
CA THR A 593 4.00 2.48 16.17
C THR A 593 3.82 1.04 16.65
N VAL A 594 3.23 0.82 17.83
CA VAL A 594 2.89 -0.52 18.35
C VAL A 594 1.90 -1.21 17.41
N TYR A 595 0.94 -0.48 16.87
CA TYR A 595 0.08 -0.97 15.79
C TYR A 595 0.89 -1.49 14.60
N GLU A 596 1.89 -0.74 14.13
CA GLU A 596 2.69 -1.16 12.99
C GLU A 596 3.60 -2.35 13.31
N ALA A 597 4.21 -2.38 14.50
CA ALA A 597 5.02 -3.51 14.97
C ALA A 597 4.23 -4.83 15.02
N ASN A 598 2.90 -4.75 15.13
CA ASN A 598 2.00 -5.88 15.10
C ASN A 598 1.55 -6.30 13.69
N ASN A 599 1.49 -5.38 12.73
CA ASN A 599 0.84 -5.59 11.43
C ASN A 599 1.79 -5.53 10.21
N TYR A 600 2.95 -4.89 10.34
CA TYR A 600 3.95 -4.72 9.30
C TYR A 600 5.29 -5.30 9.74
N LEU A 601 6.22 -5.44 8.79
CA LEU A 601 7.62 -5.70 9.08
C LEU A 601 8.38 -4.37 9.05
N ILE A 602 9.04 -4.04 10.15
CA ILE A 602 9.72 -2.76 10.33
C ILE A 602 11.25 -2.99 10.25
N PRO A 603 11.99 -2.17 9.49
CA PRO A 603 13.45 -2.20 9.48
C PRO A 603 14.03 -1.97 10.88
N THR A 604 15.12 -2.65 11.20
CA THR A 604 15.79 -2.52 12.50
C THR A 604 17.25 -2.12 12.30
N PRO A 605 17.76 -1.14 13.08
CA PRO A 605 19.17 -0.76 13.07
C PRO A 605 20.14 -1.90 13.38
N GLU A 606 21.27 -1.96 12.68
CA GLU A 606 22.29 -3.00 12.88
C GLU A 606 22.81 -3.04 14.33
N ASN A 607 23.03 -1.88 14.95
CA ASN A 607 23.46 -1.78 16.34
C ASN A 607 22.45 -2.42 17.33
N LEU A 608 21.15 -2.24 17.08
CA LEU A 608 20.08 -2.86 17.85
C LEU A 608 20.05 -4.37 17.63
N ASN A 609 20.27 -4.81 16.40
CA ASN A 609 20.27 -6.23 16.06
C ASN A 609 21.48 -6.96 16.67
N LEU A 610 22.65 -6.33 16.67
CA LEU A 610 23.84 -6.83 17.35
C LEU A 610 23.62 -6.95 18.87
N SER A 611 23.02 -5.93 19.50
CA SER A 611 22.77 -5.95 20.96
C SER A 611 21.76 -7.05 21.35
N LEU A 612 20.75 -7.29 20.50
CA LEU A 612 19.75 -8.34 20.68
C LEU A 612 20.19 -9.72 20.18
N LYS A 613 21.42 -9.84 19.65
CA LYS A 613 21.95 -11.05 19.00
C LYS A 613 21.02 -11.62 17.93
N THR A 614 20.34 -10.74 17.20
CA THR A 614 19.48 -11.11 16.08
C THR A 614 20.22 -10.88 14.77
N ASP A 615 20.18 -11.85 13.88
CA ASP A 615 20.71 -11.69 12.53
C ASP A 615 19.87 -10.65 11.78
N SER A 616 20.50 -9.59 11.31
CA SER A 616 19.84 -8.57 10.50
C SER A 616 20.67 -8.22 9.29
N TRP A 617 19.99 -8.12 8.17
CA TRP A 617 20.51 -7.48 6.98
C TRP A 617 20.59 -5.98 7.27
N GLY A 618 21.80 -5.48 7.51
CA GLY A 618 22.13 -4.09 7.86
C GLY A 618 21.69 -3.08 6.79
N THR A 619 20.38 -2.87 6.69
CA THR A 619 19.74 -1.87 5.83
C THR A 619 19.77 -0.48 6.47
N ILE A 620 20.01 -0.44 7.78
CA ILE A 620 20.30 0.76 8.55
C ILE A 620 21.64 0.53 9.23
N THR A 621 22.70 1.11 8.66
CA THR A 621 24.07 1.01 9.16
C THR A 621 24.46 2.28 9.91
N GLY A 622 25.19 2.15 11.02
CA GLY A 622 25.79 3.29 11.72
C GLY A 622 24.98 3.86 12.89
N ASN A 623 25.39 5.05 13.34
CA ASN A 623 24.79 5.79 14.45
C ASN A 623 23.68 6.73 13.96
N PRO A 624 22.75 7.14 14.84
CA PRO A 624 21.73 8.12 14.46
C PRO A 624 22.36 9.42 13.98
N THR A 625 21.81 10.00 12.92
CA THR A 625 22.25 11.27 12.32
C THR A 625 21.84 12.46 13.17
N GLN A 626 20.66 12.38 13.78
CA GLN A 626 20.10 13.39 14.68
C GLN A 626 19.10 12.75 15.66
N SER A 627 18.80 13.45 16.75
CA SER A 627 17.74 13.08 17.69
C SER A 627 16.72 14.21 17.81
N LEU A 628 15.44 13.86 17.75
CA LEU A 628 14.31 14.79 17.82
C LEU A 628 13.45 14.50 19.06
N VAL A 629 12.68 15.49 19.51
CA VAL A 629 11.75 15.36 20.64
C VAL A 629 10.38 15.91 20.24
N ASP A 630 9.33 15.18 20.57
CA ASP A 630 7.95 15.62 20.30
C ASP A 630 7.37 16.49 21.44
N ASN A 631 6.16 17.02 21.23
CA ASN A 631 5.51 17.91 22.21
C ASN A 631 5.15 17.19 23.53
N ALA A 632 5.20 15.85 23.54
CA ALA A 632 4.97 15.02 24.71
C ALA A 632 6.29 14.52 25.33
N ASN A 633 7.43 15.11 24.98
CA ASN A 633 8.77 14.76 25.44
C ASN A 633 9.24 13.32 25.11
N ASN A 634 8.67 12.70 24.08
CA ASN A 634 9.21 11.43 23.57
C ASN A 634 10.38 11.70 22.63
N SER A 635 11.44 10.90 22.73
CA SER A 635 12.65 11.03 21.91
C SER A 635 12.65 10.08 20.71
N TYR A 636 13.18 10.57 19.59
CA TYR A 636 13.30 9.86 18.31
C TYR A 636 14.72 9.94 17.80
N ASP A 637 15.28 8.80 17.43
CA ASP A 637 16.57 8.69 16.77
C ASP A 637 16.35 8.60 15.26
N ILE A 638 17.00 9.47 14.48
CA ILE A 638 16.90 9.48 13.01
C ILE A 638 18.10 8.75 12.40
N TYR A 639 17.85 7.91 11.42
CA TYR A 639 18.85 7.14 10.68
C TYR A 639 18.64 7.32 9.18
N GLN A 640 19.68 7.01 8.40
CA GLN A 640 19.53 6.80 6.96
C GLN A 640 19.21 5.34 6.68
N LEU A 641 18.17 5.08 5.88
CA LEU A 641 17.75 3.75 5.46
C LEU A 641 17.88 3.64 3.94
N ASP A 642 18.70 2.69 3.50
CA ASP A 642 18.94 2.40 2.10
C ASP A 642 18.42 0.99 1.75
N LEU A 643 17.43 0.93 0.85
CA LEU A 643 16.75 -0.30 0.46
C LEU A 643 16.97 -0.61 -1.01
N TYR A 644 17.43 -1.81 -1.34
CA TYR A 644 17.43 -2.28 -2.73
C TYR A 644 15.99 -2.48 -3.23
N ALA A 645 15.55 -1.61 -4.16
CA ALA A 645 14.20 -1.57 -4.71
C ALA A 645 14.19 -0.83 -6.06
N PRO A 646 14.74 -1.42 -7.14
CA PRO A 646 14.87 -0.72 -8.42
C PRO A 646 13.51 -0.43 -9.05
N ILE A 647 13.35 0.77 -9.62
CA ILE A 647 12.17 1.12 -10.39
C ILE A 647 12.25 0.53 -11.81
N TYR A 648 13.37 0.72 -12.50
CA TYR A 648 13.78 -0.01 -13.70
C TYR A 648 15.27 -0.34 -13.59
N SER A 649 15.74 -1.31 -14.36
CA SER A 649 17.18 -1.57 -14.48
C SER A 649 17.51 -1.91 -15.93
N PRO A 650 18.29 -1.07 -16.63
CA PRO A 650 18.67 -1.33 -18.01
C PRO A 650 19.70 -2.46 -18.13
N ASN A 651 20.42 -2.75 -17.04
CA ASN A 651 21.52 -3.71 -17.00
C ASN A 651 21.07 -5.12 -16.59
N ASP A 652 19.94 -5.27 -15.91
CA ASP A 652 19.37 -6.58 -15.59
C ASP A 652 18.47 -7.07 -16.75
N PRO A 653 18.86 -8.13 -17.49
CA PRO A 653 18.05 -8.66 -18.58
C PRO A 653 16.68 -9.21 -18.12
N HIS A 654 16.51 -9.40 -16.81
CA HIS A 654 15.30 -9.91 -16.18
C HIS A 654 14.52 -8.86 -15.38
N ALA A 655 14.91 -7.58 -15.47
CA ALA A 655 14.13 -6.49 -14.86
C ALA A 655 12.70 -6.46 -15.42
N LEU A 656 11.74 -6.12 -14.57
CA LEU A 656 10.35 -5.95 -14.99
C LEU A 656 10.19 -4.79 -15.96
N PHE A 657 10.84 -3.67 -15.64
CA PHE A 657 10.93 -2.48 -16.44
C PHE A 657 12.37 -2.30 -16.90
N LYS A 658 12.57 -2.21 -18.22
CA LYS A 658 13.90 -2.06 -18.83
C LYS A 658 14.26 -0.60 -19.08
N SER A 659 13.25 0.23 -19.31
CA SER A 659 13.37 1.65 -19.61
C SER A 659 12.25 2.45 -18.96
N ASP A 660 12.44 3.77 -18.89
CA ASP A 660 11.45 4.76 -18.50
C ASP A 660 10.21 4.75 -19.42
N SER A 661 10.37 4.47 -20.72
CA SER A 661 9.25 4.39 -21.67
C SER A 661 8.18 3.34 -21.31
N GLU A 662 8.58 2.21 -20.72
CA GLU A 662 7.65 1.19 -20.23
C GLU A 662 6.87 1.70 -19.01
N LEU A 663 7.51 2.48 -18.13
CA LEU A 663 6.86 3.14 -17.00
C LEU A 663 5.84 4.18 -17.47
N HIS A 664 6.18 4.95 -18.51
CA HIS A 664 5.28 5.96 -19.09
C HIS A 664 3.99 5.31 -19.58
N THR A 665 4.11 4.17 -20.28
CA THR A 665 2.95 3.43 -20.78
C THR A 665 2.07 2.92 -19.65
N VAL A 666 2.66 2.43 -18.54
CA VAL A 666 1.88 2.00 -17.37
C VAL A 666 1.17 3.17 -16.71
N LEU A 667 1.84 4.32 -16.58
CA LEU A 667 1.26 5.54 -16.01
C LEU A 667 0.11 6.08 -16.85
N ASP A 668 0.29 6.19 -18.17
CA ASP A 668 -0.72 6.72 -19.07
C ASP A 668 -1.99 5.86 -19.05
N ASN A 669 -1.84 4.53 -19.10
CA ASN A 669 -2.95 3.59 -18.95
C ASN A 669 -3.65 3.72 -17.59
N TYR A 670 -2.88 3.97 -16.52
CA TYR A 670 -3.43 4.12 -15.18
C TYR A 670 -4.29 5.38 -15.06
N LEU A 671 -3.74 6.53 -15.46
CA LEU A 671 -4.42 7.83 -15.34
C LEU A 671 -5.65 7.93 -16.26
N GLN A 672 -5.56 7.39 -17.48
CA GLN A 672 -6.68 7.41 -18.43
C GLN A 672 -7.90 6.69 -17.85
N GLN A 673 -7.70 5.56 -17.17
CA GLN A 673 -8.79 4.76 -16.61
C GLN A 673 -9.46 5.41 -15.40
N GLN A 674 -8.73 6.26 -14.68
CA GLN A 674 -9.27 7.03 -13.56
C GLN A 674 -9.92 8.36 -14.01
N SER A 675 -9.77 8.74 -15.27
CA SER A 675 -10.24 10.03 -15.79
C SER A 675 -11.75 10.30 -15.64
N PRO A 676 -12.66 9.31 -15.84
CA PRO A 676 -14.10 9.54 -15.64
C PRO A 676 -14.46 10.01 -14.23
N ALA A 677 -13.64 9.65 -13.25
CA ALA A 677 -13.87 10.00 -11.86
C ALA A 677 -13.55 11.49 -11.58
N ILE A 678 -12.57 12.06 -12.30
CA ILE A 678 -12.24 13.49 -12.26
C ILE A 678 -13.30 14.33 -12.98
N GLU A 679 -13.92 13.80 -14.03
CA GLU A 679 -15.02 14.50 -14.73
C GLU A 679 -16.24 14.72 -13.81
N LYS A 680 -16.55 13.76 -12.93
CA LYS A 680 -17.62 13.95 -11.92
C LYS A 680 -17.34 15.16 -11.01
N TYR A 681 -16.09 15.35 -10.63
CA TYR A 681 -15.67 16.51 -9.83
C TYR A 681 -15.85 17.81 -10.62
N LYS A 682 -15.38 17.86 -11.88
CA LYS A 682 -15.59 19.00 -12.78
C LYS A 682 -17.07 19.38 -12.88
N ASN A 683 -17.94 18.39 -13.14
CA ASN A 683 -19.38 18.61 -13.30
C ASN A 683 -20.00 19.21 -12.03
N SER A 684 -19.55 18.78 -10.84
CA SER A 684 -20.03 19.35 -9.58
C SER A 684 -19.52 20.76 -9.34
N MET A 685 -18.28 21.07 -9.74
CA MET A 685 -17.73 22.43 -9.65
C MET A 685 -18.46 23.40 -10.60
N ASN A 686 -18.82 22.94 -11.80
CA ASN A 686 -19.63 23.71 -12.76
C ASN A 686 -20.98 24.12 -12.14
N LEU A 687 -21.64 23.21 -11.41
CA LEU A 687 -22.89 23.49 -10.69
C LEU A 687 -22.73 24.58 -9.63
N VAL A 688 -21.70 24.46 -8.80
CA VAL A 688 -21.44 25.43 -7.72
C VAL A 688 -21.14 26.81 -8.29
N ALA A 689 -20.35 26.88 -9.37
CA ALA A 689 -20.05 28.15 -10.04
C ALA A 689 -21.30 28.79 -10.66
N ALA A 690 -22.18 28.00 -11.28
CA ALA A 690 -23.44 28.49 -11.82
C ALA A 690 -24.37 29.04 -10.73
N ASP A 691 -24.48 28.38 -9.58
CA ASP A 691 -25.26 28.90 -8.45
C ASP A 691 -24.75 30.26 -7.97
N ILE A 692 -23.43 30.39 -7.78
CA ILE A 692 -22.79 31.65 -7.35
C ILE A 692 -23.03 32.77 -8.38
N TYR A 693 -22.95 32.46 -9.68
CA TYR A 693 -23.16 33.45 -10.73
C TYR A 693 -24.60 33.95 -10.77
N ASN A 694 -25.58 33.07 -10.61
CA ASN A 694 -26.99 33.42 -10.78
C ASN A 694 -27.61 34.08 -9.54
N ASN A 695 -27.15 33.72 -8.33
CA ASN A 695 -27.78 34.14 -7.07
C ASN A 695 -27.10 35.35 -6.38
N ASN A 696 -26.02 35.91 -6.92
CA ASN A 696 -25.30 37.05 -6.33
C ASN A 696 -25.42 38.32 -7.19
N ARG A 697 -26.60 38.95 -7.18
CA ARG A 697 -26.85 40.22 -7.88
C ARG A 697 -27.24 41.33 -6.92
N SER A 698 -26.55 42.46 -6.99
CA SER A 698 -26.85 43.66 -6.18
C SER A 698 -28.34 43.96 -6.20
N GLY A 699 -28.95 44.07 -5.02
CA GLY A 699 -30.37 44.39 -4.90
C GLY A 699 -30.72 45.81 -5.36
N ALA A 700 -29.74 46.70 -5.44
CA ALA A 700 -29.93 48.11 -5.82
C ALA A 700 -29.60 48.41 -7.28
N THR A 701 -28.52 47.82 -7.81
CA THR A 701 -28.00 48.13 -9.17
C THR A 701 -28.21 46.99 -10.16
N GLY A 702 -28.58 45.80 -9.69
CA GLY A 702 -28.69 44.59 -10.52
C GLY A 702 -27.34 44.02 -10.99
N GLN A 703 -26.22 44.64 -10.63
CA GLN A 703 -24.87 44.20 -10.99
C GLN A 703 -24.56 42.81 -10.41
N ASN A 704 -23.93 41.93 -11.20
CA ASN A 704 -23.49 40.62 -10.72
C ASN A 704 -22.22 40.76 -9.88
N THR A 705 -22.36 40.71 -8.56
CA THR A 705 -21.24 40.80 -7.61
C THR A 705 -20.55 39.44 -7.41
N GLY A 706 -21.13 38.34 -7.90
CA GLY A 706 -20.59 36.99 -7.82
C GLY A 706 -19.78 36.52 -9.03
N GLU A 707 -19.74 37.29 -10.12
CA GLU A 707 -19.12 36.89 -11.39
C GLU A 707 -17.66 36.45 -11.25
N ALA A 708 -16.82 37.27 -10.60
CA ALA A 708 -15.40 36.95 -10.38
C ALA A 708 -15.22 35.72 -9.49
N ALA A 709 -16.10 35.52 -8.50
CA ALA A 709 -16.05 34.38 -7.59
C ALA A 709 -16.47 33.08 -8.27
N ALA A 710 -17.49 33.12 -9.14
CA ALA A 710 -17.90 31.99 -9.97
C ALA A 710 -16.78 31.59 -10.94
N ALA A 711 -16.19 32.58 -11.64
CA ALA A 711 -15.10 32.34 -12.58
C ALA A 711 -13.84 31.74 -11.92
N ALA A 712 -13.56 32.06 -10.66
CA ALA A 712 -12.44 31.46 -9.93
C ALA A 712 -12.60 29.94 -9.70
N LEU A 713 -13.85 29.46 -9.54
CA LEU A 713 -14.15 28.03 -9.33
C LEU A 713 -14.25 27.27 -10.66
N SER A 714 -15.02 27.81 -11.60
CA SER A 714 -15.18 27.29 -12.96
C SER A 714 -15.63 28.42 -13.88
N ASP A 715 -14.77 28.87 -14.79
CA ASP A 715 -14.95 30.03 -15.67
C ASP A 715 -15.75 29.72 -16.94
N LEU A 716 -17.04 29.40 -16.75
CA LEU A 716 -17.99 29.23 -17.86
C LEU A 716 -18.50 30.58 -18.37
N THR A 717 -19.11 30.58 -19.55
CA THR A 717 -19.74 31.78 -20.10
C THR A 717 -21.08 32.09 -19.43
N PRO A 718 -21.58 33.34 -19.48
CA PRO A 718 -22.90 33.70 -18.96
C PRO A 718 -24.04 32.82 -19.49
N THR A 719 -24.01 32.46 -20.78
CA THR A 719 -25.03 31.58 -21.39
C THR A 719 -24.96 30.16 -20.84
N GLN A 720 -23.75 29.65 -20.58
CA GLN A 720 -23.54 28.33 -19.96
C GLN A 720 -24.02 28.30 -18.51
N TYR A 721 -23.73 29.33 -17.71
CA TYR A 721 -24.25 29.41 -16.33
C TYR A 721 -25.78 29.43 -16.29
N GLN A 722 -26.42 30.14 -17.22
CA GLN A 722 -27.88 30.18 -17.31
C GLN A 722 -28.46 28.83 -17.76
N ALA A 723 -27.82 28.14 -18.70
CA ALA A 723 -28.23 26.80 -19.11
C ALA A 723 -28.21 25.81 -17.94
N ILE A 724 -27.16 25.85 -17.11
CA ILE A 724 -27.04 25.04 -15.90
C ILE A 724 -28.10 25.42 -14.86
N ASN A 725 -28.41 26.71 -14.70
CA ASN A 725 -29.45 27.16 -13.78
C ASN A 725 -30.85 26.65 -14.18
N ASN A 726 -31.14 26.63 -15.49
CA ASN A 726 -32.41 26.14 -16.02
C ASN A 726 -32.51 24.61 -15.94
N SER A 727 -31.40 23.92 -16.19
CA SER A 727 -31.30 22.46 -16.14
C SER A 727 -29.94 22.09 -15.52
N PRO A 728 -29.88 21.77 -14.22
CA PRO A 728 -28.62 21.43 -13.56
C PRO A 728 -27.88 20.24 -14.19
N GLN A 729 -28.60 19.32 -14.82
CA GLN A 729 -27.99 18.20 -15.57
C GLN A 729 -27.10 18.68 -16.71
N ALA A 730 -27.31 19.89 -17.24
CA ALA A 730 -26.46 20.50 -18.26
C ALA A 730 -25.01 20.69 -17.78
N ALA A 731 -24.74 20.71 -16.47
CA ALA A 731 -23.37 20.81 -15.95
C ALA A 731 -22.46 19.63 -16.34
N ALA A 732 -23.06 18.49 -16.70
CA ALA A 732 -22.37 17.31 -17.20
C ALA A 732 -22.22 17.27 -18.73
N ASP A 733 -22.72 18.26 -19.45
CA ASP A 733 -22.60 18.34 -20.91
C ASP A 733 -21.10 18.44 -21.32
N PRO A 734 -20.64 17.65 -22.31
CA PRO A 734 -19.28 17.74 -22.84
C PRO A 734 -18.85 19.15 -23.28
N ALA A 735 -19.79 20.04 -23.64
CA ALA A 735 -19.52 21.42 -24.02
C ALA A 735 -19.24 22.36 -22.81
N MET A 736 -19.53 21.92 -21.57
CA MET A 736 -19.28 22.71 -20.36
C MET A 736 -17.83 22.51 -19.88
N LEU A 737 -16.91 23.16 -20.58
CA LEU A 737 -15.47 23.08 -20.36
C LEU A 737 -14.94 24.36 -19.69
N PRO A 738 -14.38 24.29 -18.47
CA PRO A 738 -13.65 25.40 -17.87
C PRO A 738 -12.27 25.60 -18.53
N SER A 739 -11.66 26.77 -18.34
CA SER A 739 -10.28 27.05 -18.76
C SER A 739 -9.30 26.86 -17.59
N CYS A 740 -7.99 26.83 -17.88
CA CYS A 740 -6.93 26.79 -16.87
C CYS A 740 -6.85 28.04 -15.96
N LYS A 741 -7.74 29.02 -16.07
CA LYS A 741 -7.82 30.12 -15.10
C LYS A 741 -8.56 29.72 -13.83
N SER A 742 -9.50 28.78 -13.93
CA SER A 742 -10.33 28.33 -12.81
C SER A 742 -9.75 27.09 -12.12
N ILE A 743 -10.15 26.86 -10.86
CA ILE A 743 -9.74 25.68 -10.08
C ILE A 743 -10.10 24.38 -10.82
N ALA A 744 -11.32 24.28 -11.33
CA ALA A 744 -11.79 23.08 -12.02
C ALA A 744 -10.98 22.78 -13.30
N GLY A 745 -10.72 23.81 -14.12
CA GLY A 745 -9.95 23.67 -15.35
C GLY A 745 -8.47 23.35 -15.10
N LYS A 746 -7.84 24.00 -14.11
CA LYS A 746 -6.47 23.66 -13.70
C LYS A 746 -6.35 22.20 -13.27
N PHE A 747 -7.26 21.73 -12.42
CA PHE A 747 -7.20 20.38 -11.89
C PHE A 747 -7.41 19.31 -12.97
N ILE A 748 -8.41 19.49 -13.84
CA ILE A 748 -8.69 18.50 -14.89
C ILE A 748 -7.57 18.44 -15.93
N HIS A 749 -6.97 19.58 -16.29
CA HIS A 749 -5.82 19.62 -17.18
C HIS A 749 -4.59 19.00 -16.52
N PHE A 750 -4.31 19.35 -15.26
CA PHE A 750 -3.20 18.79 -14.50
C PHE A 750 -3.27 17.26 -14.41
N TYR A 751 -4.43 16.70 -14.07
CA TYR A 751 -4.59 15.26 -13.89
C TYR A 751 -4.60 14.50 -15.22
N SER A 752 -5.40 14.96 -16.19
CA SER A 752 -5.58 14.21 -17.45
C SER A 752 -4.45 14.48 -18.46
N GLY A 753 -3.88 15.69 -18.44
CA GLY A 753 -3.00 16.19 -19.50
C GLY A 753 -3.66 16.14 -20.89
N ASP A 754 -4.98 16.24 -20.95
CA ASP A 754 -5.78 16.23 -22.17
C ASP A 754 -6.35 17.63 -22.42
N ALA A 755 -5.90 18.25 -23.51
CA ALA A 755 -6.32 19.59 -23.91
C ALA A 755 -7.80 19.65 -24.33
N SER A 756 -8.41 18.54 -24.72
CA SER A 756 -9.83 18.49 -25.12
C SER A 756 -10.80 18.65 -23.94
N LYS A 757 -10.31 18.54 -22.70
CA LYS A 757 -11.11 18.63 -21.47
C LYS A 757 -11.17 20.03 -20.86
N VAL A 758 -10.54 21.01 -21.51
CA VAL A 758 -10.55 22.43 -21.14
C VAL A 758 -10.89 23.28 -22.35
N SER A 759 -11.45 24.47 -22.12
CA SER A 759 -11.83 25.38 -23.21
C SER A 759 -10.63 26.08 -23.86
N LEU A 760 -9.57 26.32 -23.10
CA LEU A 760 -8.33 26.97 -23.55
C LEU A 760 -7.13 26.46 -22.75
N VAL A 761 -6.04 26.16 -23.46
CA VAL A 761 -4.71 25.92 -22.88
C VAL A 761 -3.87 27.18 -23.06
N ASP A 762 -3.50 27.83 -21.95
CA ASP A 762 -2.72 29.07 -21.92
C ASP A 762 -1.59 28.99 -20.86
N SER A 763 -0.90 30.11 -20.61
CA SER A 763 0.18 30.19 -19.60
C SER A 763 -0.27 29.94 -18.16
N ASN A 764 -1.59 29.89 -17.88
CA ASN A 764 -2.12 29.57 -16.56
C ASN A 764 -2.23 28.05 -16.33
N CYS A 765 -2.09 27.23 -17.38
CA CYS A 765 -2.04 25.79 -17.23
C CYS A 765 -0.73 25.36 -16.57
N VAL A 766 -0.85 24.56 -15.50
CA VAL A 766 0.29 23.88 -14.86
C VAL A 766 0.71 22.66 -15.68
N THR A 767 1.96 22.24 -15.54
CA THR A 767 2.47 21.04 -16.21
C THR A 767 1.66 19.82 -15.77
N PRO A 768 1.17 18.97 -16.70
CA PRO A 768 0.42 17.78 -16.34
C PRO A 768 1.21 16.81 -15.45
N LEU A 769 0.51 16.13 -14.53
CA LEU A 769 1.07 15.17 -13.59
C LEU A 769 1.93 14.10 -14.28
N LYS A 770 1.47 13.61 -15.43
CA LYS A 770 2.20 12.61 -16.22
C LYS A 770 3.56 13.12 -16.70
N GLU A 771 3.67 14.38 -17.11
CA GLU A 771 4.91 14.96 -17.60
C GLU A 771 5.88 15.25 -16.43
N LEU A 772 5.36 15.67 -15.28
CA LEU A 772 6.18 15.82 -14.07
C LEU A 772 6.79 14.47 -13.60
N LEU A 773 6.00 13.40 -13.62
CA LEU A 773 6.48 12.05 -13.28
C LEU A 773 7.49 11.52 -14.30
N LYS A 774 7.26 11.75 -15.60
CA LYS A 774 8.21 11.42 -16.67
C LYS A 774 9.55 12.12 -16.46
N ALA A 775 9.53 13.44 -16.21
CA ALA A 775 10.75 14.20 -15.94
C ALA A 775 11.49 13.69 -14.70
N ARG A 776 10.75 13.36 -13.63
CA ARG A 776 11.34 12.76 -12.43
C ARG A 776 12.00 11.40 -12.71
N TRP A 777 11.38 10.54 -13.50
CA TRP A 777 11.94 9.22 -13.85
C TRP A 777 13.04 9.28 -14.92
N ALA A 778 13.24 10.42 -15.56
CA ALA A 778 14.39 10.64 -16.42
C ALA A 778 15.65 11.03 -15.63
N ASP A 779 15.51 11.49 -14.38
CA ASP A 779 16.62 11.96 -13.55
C ASP A 779 17.22 10.84 -12.67
N PRO A 780 18.41 10.31 -13.01
CA PRO A 780 19.04 9.20 -12.27
C PRO A 780 19.46 9.57 -10.84
N THR A 781 19.55 10.87 -10.50
CA THR A 781 19.85 11.30 -9.13
C THR A 781 18.66 11.16 -8.19
N LEU A 782 17.44 11.21 -8.75
CA LEU A 782 16.18 11.09 -8.02
C LEU A 782 15.66 9.65 -7.99
N ILE A 783 16.11 8.83 -8.93
CA ILE A 783 15.70 7.43 -9.09
C ILE A 783 16.91 6.50 -9.30
N GLY A 784 17.26 5.75 -8.25
CA GLY A 784 18.28 4.71 -8.32
C GLY A 784 17.72 3.29 -8.12
N GLU A 785 18.63 2.30 -8.21
CA GLU A 785 18.36 0.92 -7.78
C GLU A 785 18.16 0.81 -6.26
N ILE A 786 18.75 1.77 -5.52
CA ILE A 786 18.58 1.95 -4.09
C ILE A 786 17.54 3.04 -3.84
N TYR A 787 16.62 2.75 -2.92
CA TYR A 787 15.63 3.67 -2.40
C TYR A 787 16.09 4.14 -1.01
N SER A 788 16.46 5.42 -0.92
CA SER A 788 17.01 6.05 0.28
C SER A 788 15.97 6.93 0.97
N ILE A 789 15.81 6.77 2.28
CA ILE A 789 14.91 7.58 3.12
C ILE A 789 15.48 7.85 4.50
N GLU A 790 15.04 8.96 5.10
CA GLU A 790 15.24 9.22 6.52
C GLU A 790 14.26 8.38 7.36
N TYR A 791 14.82 7.58 8.27
CA TYR A 791 14.10 6.65 9.13
C TYR A 791 14.11 7.14 10.58
N SER A 792 12.93 7.40 11.14
CA SER A 792 12.77 7.78 12.54
C SER A 792 12.43 6.58 13.41
N LEU A 793 13.14 6.39 14.54
CA LEU A 793 12.92 5.32 15.50
C LEU A 793 12.69 5.88 16.92
N PRO A 794 11.54 5.60 17.56
CA PRO A 794 11.29 5.99 18.94
C PRO A 794 12.17 5.19 19.91
N THR A 795 12.71 5.83 20.94
CA THR A 795 13.61 5.17 21.90
C THR A 795 12.92 4.07 22.71
N ASN A 796 11.63 4.23 23.01
CA ASN A 796 10.79 3.29 23.77
C ASN A 796 10.28 2.09 22.96
N MET A 797 10.45 2.09 21.64
CA MET A 797 9.94 1.02 20.76
C MET A 797 10.92 -0.13 20.54
N LYS A 798 12.19 0.03 20.96
CA LYS A 798 13.30 -0.90 20.64
C LYS A 798 13.01 -2.35 21.05
N GLU A 799 12.33 -2.57 22.18
CA GLU A 799 11.99 -3.91 22.69
C GLU A 799 10.75 -4.54 22.02
N GLN A 800 9.92 -3.72 21.37
CA GLN A 800 8.67 -4.15 20.74
C GLN A 800 8.84 -4.49 19.25
N LEU A 801 9.98 -4.10 18.65
CA LEU A 801 10.31 -4.42 17.27
C LEU A 801 10.66 -5.90 17.12
N PHE A 802 9.96 -6.56 16.21
CA PHE A 802 10.23 -7.94 15.83
C PHE A 802 10.99 -7.97 14.50
N THR A 803 12.18 -8.56 14.50
CA THR A 803 12.88 -8.87 13.25
C THR A 803 12.20 -10.06 12.55
N ALA A 804 12.34 -10.15 11.22
CA ALA A 804 11.87 -11.31 10.45
C ALA A 804 12.53 -12.65 10.87
N TYR A 805 13.60 -12.57 11.67
CA TYR A 805 14.50 -13.68 11.99
C TYR A 805 14.34 -14.22 13.42
N ARG A 806 13.56 -13.55 14.29
CA ARG A 806 13.30 -14.04 15.65
C ARG A 806 11.88 -14.62 15.79
N PRO A 807 11.68 -15.94 15.69
CA PRO A 807 10.46 -16.56 16.16
C PRO A 807 10.39 -16.39 17.69
N GLY A 808 9.45 -15.58 18.17
CA GLY A 808 9.13 -15.54 19.61
C GLY A 808 8.37 -16.81 20.03
N PRO A 809 8.41 -17.19 21.33
CA PRO A 809 7.81 -18.43 21.84
C PRO A 809 6.28 -18.52 21.75
N GLN A 810 5.60 -17.47 21.26
CA GLN A 810 4.16 -17.45 21.04
C GLN A 810 3.89 -17.80 19.57
N HIS A 811 3.62 -19.07 19.29
CA HIS A 811 3.23 -19.56 17.97
C HIS A 811 1.76 -19.96 18.02
N ASP A 812 0.94 -19.23 17.23
CA ASP A 812 -0.42 -19.54 16.76
C ASP A 812 -1.31 -18.29 16.80
N ALA A 813 -1.57 -17.68 15.63
CA ALA A 813 -2.66 -16.72 15.46
C ALA A 813 -3.64 -17.25 14.42
N ASP A 814 -4.92 -16.97 14.63
CA ASP A 814 -5.95 -17.13 13.61
C ASP A 814 -6.08 -15.90 12.69
N LEU A 815 -6.92 -15.98 11.66
CA LEU A 815 -7.22 -14.88 10.71
C LEU A 815 -8.09 -13.76 11.28
N ASN A 816 -8.70 -13.99 12.44
CA ASN A 816 -9.26 -12.92 13.27
C ASN A 816 -8.15 -12.15 13.99
N GLY A 817 -6.92 -12.63 13.81
CA GLY A 817 -5.75 -12.14 14.45
C GLY A 817 -5.87 -12.41 15.92
N THR A 818 -6.11 -13.62 16.39
CA THR A 818 -6.26 -13.92 17.82
C THR A 818 -5.22 -14.97 18.18
N GLN A 819 -4.34 -14.63 19.12
CA GLN A 819 -3.25 -15.48 19.58
C GLN A 819 -3.46 -15.85 21.04
N VAL A 820 -3.50 -17.16 21.31
CA VAL A 820 -3.54 -17.68 22.67
C VAL A 820 -2.11 -17.97 23.11
N ASN A 821 -1.68 -17.35 24.21
CA ASN A 821 -0.41 -17.71 24.83
C ASN A 821 -0.56 -19.09 25.49
N VAL A 822 0.18 -20.08 24.99
CA VAL A 822 0.08 -21.48 25.42
C VAL A 822 0.46 -21.68 26.90
N LEU A 823 1.27 -20.78 27.47
CA LEU A 823 1.73 -20.87 28.86
C LEU A 823 0.81 -20.14 29.84
N SER A 824 0.13 -19.08 29.40
CA SER A 824 -0.71 -18.24 30.28
C SER A 824 -2.21 -18.32 30.00
N GLY A 825 -2.63 -18.95 28.90
CA GLY A 825 -4.03 -18.98 28.45
C GLY A 825 -4.58 -17.62 27.96
N SER A 826 -3.80 -16.54 28.03
CA SER A 826 -4.25 -15.20 27.65
C SER A 826 -4.42 -15.08 26.13
N THR A 827 -5.57 -14.55 25.70
CA THR A 827 -5.96 -14.43 24.30
C THR A 827 -5.80 -12.99 23.82
N ASN A 828 -4.87 -12.73 22.89
CA ASN A 828 -4.52 -11.40 22.41
C ASN A 828 -4.84 -11.24 20.92
N LYS A 829 -5.49 -10.13 20.51
CA LYS A 829 -5.73 -9.90 19.09
C LYS A 829 -4.52 -9.30 18.35
N LYS A 830 -3.87 -10.10 17.51
CA LYS A 830 -2.77 -9.81 16.59
C LYS A 830 -3.14 -10.24 15.16
N ILE A 831 -3.42 -9.32 14.21
CA ILE A 831 -3.87 -9.55 12.80
C ILE A 831 -2.72 -10.12 11.90
N ARG A 832 -2.05 -11.17 12.37
CA ARG A 832 -0.75 -11.67 11.87
C ARG A 832 -0.90 -12.92 11.00
N ASN A 833 0.05 -13.10 10.08
CA ASN A 833 0.50 -14.40 9.57
C ASN A 833 1.92 -14.65 10.11
N PHE A 834 2.18 -15.81 10.73
CA PHE A 834 3.51 -16.16 11.26
C PHE A 834 4.28 -17.06 10.30
N TYR A 835 5.60 -16.88 10.23
CA TYR A 835 6.46 -17.69 9.37
C TYR A 835 7.82 -18.01 10.04
N SER A 836 8.34 -19.20 9.76
CA SER A 836 9.73 -19.61 10.01
C SER A 836 10.17 -20.46 8.81
N THR A 837 11.45 -20.41 8.41
CA THR A 837 11.95 -21.40 7.44
C THR A 837 11.86 -22.77 8.05
N LYS A 838 11.20 -23.65 7.31
CA LYS A 838 11.07 -25.05 7.68
C LYS A 838 11.25 -25.87 6.41
N LEU A 839 12.01 -26.95 6.52
CA LEU A 839 11.91 -28.01 5.53
C LEU A 839 10.47 -28.51 5.56
N ILE A 840 9.87 -28.59 4.38
CA ILE A 840 8.50 -29.05 4.22
C ILE A 840 8.52 -30.33 3.37
N PRO A 841 7.67 -31.32 3.67
CA PRO A 841 7.65 -32.52 2.86
C PRO A 841 7.11 -32.25 1.45
N LEU A 842 7.71 -32.83 0.41
CA LEU A 842 7.25 -32.69 -0.99
C LEU A 842 5.78 -33.07 -1.20
N LYS A 843 5.30 -34.10 -0.49
CA LYS A 843 3.89 -34.52 -0.52
C LYS A 843 2.92 -33.39 -0.14
N SER A 844 3.35 -32.49 0.74
CA SER A 844 2.56 -31.32 1.13
C SER A 844 2.38 -30.35 -0.03
N ILE A 845 3.36 -30.18 -0.91
CA ILE A 845 3.27 -29.22 -2.02
C ILE A 845 2.75 -29.82 -3.34
N ALA A 846 2.67 -31.14 -3.44
CA ALA A 846 2.19 -31.87 -4.62
C ALA A 846 0.74 -32.38 -4.50
N GLY A 847 0.26 -32.67 -3.28
CA GLY A 847 -1.00 -33.37 -3.06
C GLY A 847 -2.30 -32.57 -3.20
N SER A 848 -3.42 -33.32 -3.34
CA SER A 848 -4.80 -32.82 -3.26
C SER A 848 -5.38 -32.83 -1.83
N THR A 849 -4.71 -33.50 -0.89
CA THR A 849 -5.17 -33.68 0.50
C THR A 849 -4.37 -32.82 1.48
N PRO A 850 -5.01 -32.18 2.47
CA PRO A 850 -4.30 -31.42 3.48
C PRO A 850 -3.38 -32.29 4.34
N VAL A 851 -2.07 -32.07 4.20
CA VAL A 851 -1.07 -32.73 5.04
C VAL A 851 -0.87 -31.87 6.30
N THR A 852 -0.75 -32.50 7.48
CA THR A 852 -0.66 -31.82 8.78
C THR A 852 0.62 -32.18 9.54
N TYR A 853 1.12 -31.30 10.41
CA TYR A 853 2.27 -31.55 11.29
C TYR A 853 1.85 -31.67 12.78
N GLY A 854 2.46 -32.63 13.50
CA GLY A 854 2.45 -32.73 14.97
C GLY A 854 1.18 -33.30 15.64
N PRO A 855 1.19 -33.45 16.99
CA PRO A 855 0.09 -34.06 17.77
C PRO A 855 -1.21 -33.23 17.80
N GLY A 856 -1.20 -32.03 17.20
CA GLY A 856 -2.33 -31.10 17.07
C GLY A 856 -2.55 -30.65 15.63
N LYS A 857 -2.50 -31.57 14.65
CA LYS A 857 -2.91 -31.41 13.23
C LYS A 857 -2.75 -30.00 12.61
N MET A 858 -1.60 -29.33 12.75
CA MET A 858 -1.39 -28.03 12.10
C MET A 858 -1.43 -28.22 10.59
N LEU A 859 -2.34 -27.56 9.85
CA LEU A 859 -2.35 -27.65 8.38
C LEU A 859 -1.01 -27.10 7.87
N ILE A 860 -0.30 -27.87 7.03
CA ILE A 860 1.00 -27.43 6.48
C ILE A 860 0.88 -26.12 5.68
N TYR A 861 -0.34 -25.78 5.29
CA TYR A 861 -0.69 -24.58 4.52
C TYR A 861 -1.16 -23.38 5.33
N SER A 862 -1.48 -23.54 6.62
CA SER A 862 -1.98 -22.43 7.42
C SER A 862 -0.90 -21.79 8.28
N ASP A 863 -0.92 -20.46 8.33
CA ASP A 863 -0.06 -19.66 9.19
C ASP A 863 -0.56 -19.65 10.68
N GLY A 864 -1.25 -20.72 11.11
CA GLY A 864 -1.89 -20.90 12.44
C GLY A 864 -2.57 -22.27 12.66
N HIS A 865 -3.18 -22.51 13.82
CA HIS A 865 -3.79 -23.78 14.25
C HIS A 865 -5.16 -24.06 13.59
N PRO A 866 -5.45 -25.25 13.02
CA PRO A 866 -6.64 -25.54 12.19
C PRO A 866 -8.02 -25.24 12.82
N VAL A 867 -8.11 -25.30 14.14
CA VAL A 867 -9.38 -25.16 14.89
C VAL A 867 -9.78 -23.69 15.04
N THR A 868 -8.82 -22.76 15.14
CA THR A 868 -9.07 -21.33 15.38
C THR A 868 -9.16 -20.49 14.10
N ILE A 869 -8.78 -21.05 12.95
CA ILE A 869 -8.77 -20.35 11.65
C ILE A 869 -10.20 -19.99 11.21
N ASP A 870 -10.43 -18.70 10.95
CA ASP A 870 -11.66 -18.16 10.35
C ASP A 870 -11.97 -18.87 9.01
N PRO A 871 -13.25 -19.20 8.72
CA PRO A 871 -13.66 -19.77 7.42
C PRO A 871 -13.10 -19.01 6.20
N GLU A 872 -12.91 -17.69 6.29
CA GLU A 872 -12.35 -16.85 5.20
C GLU A 872 -10.93 -17.25 4.74
N ALA A 873 -10.14 -17.97 5.56
CA ALA A 873 -8.86 -18.51 5.11
C ALA A 873 -8.51 -19.92 5.61
N LYS A 874 -9.55 -20.71 5.93
CA LYS A 874 -9.45 -22.16 5.77
C LYS A 874 -9.41 -22.51 4.27
N ARG A 875 -8.23 -22.45 3.66
CA ARG A 875 -8.03 -22.89 2.28
C ARG A 875 -7.84 -24.40 2.23
N GLN A 876 -8.69 -25.09 1.48
CA GLN A 876 -8.59 -26.54 1.25
C GLN A 876 -7.51 -26.88 0.22
N SER A 877 -7.11 -25.92 -0.63
CA SER A 877 -6.07 -26.06 -1.66
C SER A 877 -5.44 -24.70 -2.00
N PHE A 878 -4.21 -24.71 -2.52
CA PHE A 878 -3.53 -23.54 -3.10
C PHE A 878 -3.36 -23.72 -4.61
N GLU A 879 -3.14 -22.62 -5.33
CA GLU A 879 -3.20 -22.56 -6.79
C GLU A 879 -1.89 -22.98 -7.49
N ASN A 880 -0.74 -22.75 -6.85
CA ASN A 880 0.59 -23.05 -7.40
C ASN A 880 1.17 -24.38 -6.90
N LYS A 881 0.44 -25.48 -7.09
CA LYS A 881 0.90 -26.84 -6.72
C LYS A 881 2.09 -27.30 -7.53
N LEU A 882 2.88 -28.21 -6.98
CA LEU A 882 3.92 -28.90 -7.71
C LEU A 882 3.30 -29.97 -8.63
N ASP A 883 3.78 -30.11 -9.86
CA ASP A 883 3.27 -31.13 -10.78
C ASP A 883 3.87 -32.50 -10.45
N GLU A 884 3.02 -33.47 -10.09
CA GLU A 884 3.46 -34.83 -9.79
C GLU A 884 4.11 -35.52 -11.00
N GLN A 885 3.78 -35.10 -12.22
CA GLN A 885 4.37 -35.65 -13.45
C GLN A 885 5.84 -35.23 -13.65
N ASP A 886 6.23 -34.09 -13.07
CA ASP A 886 7.61 -33.58 -13.12
C ASP A 886 8.53 -34.28 -12.09
N LEU A 887 7.95 -35.06 -11.17
CA LEU A 887 8.69 -35.85 -10.20
C LEU A 887 8.94 -37.26 -10.74
N SER A 888 10.21 -37.71 -10.71
CA SER A 888 10.54 -39.10 -11.02
C SER A 888 10.29 -40.06 -9.85
N ILE A 889 9.41 -39.70 -8.91
CA ILE A 889 9.14 -40.43 -7.66
C ILE A 889 7.64 -40.62 -7.44
N ASP A 890 7.24 -41.83 -7.04
CA ASP A 890 5.86 -42.10 -6.60
C ASP A 890 5.67 -41.59 -5.16
N LEU A 891 5.05 -40.43 -5.03
CA LEU A 891 4.77 -39.78 -3.74
C LEU A 891 3.82 -40.60 -2.84
N LYS A 892 3.12 -41.62 -3.37
CA LYS A 892 2.29 -42.52 -2.55
C LYS A 892 3.13 -43.53 -1.77
N ARG A 893 4.34 -43.83 -2.25
CA ARG A 893 5.32 -44.75 -1.62
C ARG A 893 6.39 -44.03 -0.81
N ALA A 894 6.41 -42.69 -0.85
CA ALA A 894 7.30 -41.88 -0.03
C ALA A 894 6.76 -41.83 1.41
N GLU A 895 7.31 -42.66 2.29
CA GLU A 895 7.14 -42.51 3.75
C GLU A 895 8.05 -41.37 4.25
N HIS A 896 7.57 -40.62 5.24
CA HIS A 896 8.28 -39.46 5.80
C HIS A 896 9.55 -39.85 6.54
#